data_AF-A0A023F0J9-F1
#
_entry.id   AF-A0A023F0J9-F1
#
_cell.length_a   1.000
_cell.length_b   1.000
_cell.length_c   1.000
_cell.angle_alpha   90.00
_cell.angle_beta   90.00
_cell.angle_gamma   90.00
#
_symmetry.space_group_name_H-M   'P 1'
#
loop_
_entity.id
_entity.type
_entity.pdbx_description
1 polymer ?
#
loop_
_entity_poly.entity_id
_entity_poly.type
_entity_poly.pdbx_seq_one_letter_code
_entity_poly.pdbx_strand_id
1 'polypeptide(L)'
;GEKMTKALKTSNQAIYEATDINEYLAEVFAKLRREMEDAVMSKSGWTLISVDGLRVRIGKYNPLKISSYIPLPKTIKDKKACINVKNKDNQCFMYAMLAKFVKRNPQLPSNQYSLLESKYNFNCIQYPTRLKDISIFEKVNNVSINIFGLHKRDQVYPLKICKSRLRDHRNLLILNKNNQYHFVYIKSLNRLICSQITPNRRLKLICERCFSQFDKRYNGKARFKQHKLICGTHKPARVELPLKKPFVNFVNVERMHKVPVVIYLDFEAILENLFTCRPNLHKSYTMATHLHTPMSFCIYVKISDEIQDIEHNLPSAPYLYRGKDAVKHCIMKLKEVAEKIEILYNRNIPYCLSTDERNNFLLATTCYMCEKPFIENDEKVIDHCHLTGKYRGPAHNSCNYRSQIPRFVPVFCHNLSGYDSHFIIKELGYDTKLVEVIPNSEEKYISFSKIISRKMKIKFVDTFRFMASSLDSLSKNLTHLTETTKFISADLVHLVKRKGVFPYEYVSNWDILDETCLPPIDALYNSLTGESISENDYQHALQVWKAFSCSSLGEYSDIYLKTDTLLLADIFENFRTITIKSHKLDPAHYFTLPGLSWDAMLRFTNCRLELLTDYEQILMIERGIRGGICQVGHRFAEANNKYLSNYNLLLPSTFITYQDCNNLYGYAMSKYLPYGGFKWVDPKQIDLDLLNETSEKGYILDVTLNYPTSLHNLHNDLPFLAENIMVEGQKKLVPHLGSRVNYICHYLILKQALEHGLNLVKINRVLEFKQSSWLACYINHNTELRKIANNDFEKDLYKLYNNSVFGKTMENVRKRIDIKLVTDERKLEKLILQPNCINWTIYNESLAAIHFAKTKILFNKPIYIGLSVLDISKLHMYYYHYDVMLPYYGNNRLKLCYTDTDSFIYQIQTDDLYKDMGDLNAHLDLSNYPTKHPNYSNRNKKVIGKFKDEAAGKIITAFVGLRSKMYAIRIDDDHILKKAKGVKKSVLKKAITFDDYVACLITNSPIRNEMPMFRSIKHDVFTIEQNKVSLCPLDNKRLVLEDGVSTKALEYYT
;
A
#
# COMPACT_ATOMS: atom_id res chain seq x y z
N GLY A 1 24.21 -3.05 18.00
CA GLY A 1 23.38 -2.40 16.97
C GLY A 1 22.68 -3.43 16.11
N GLU A 2 21.43 -3.16 15.70
CA GLU A 2 20.74 -4.00 14.71
C GLU A 2 21.58 -4.09 13.41
N LYS A 3 21.61 -5.23 12.71
CA LYS A 3 22.28 -5.42 11.41
C LYS A 3 21.24 -5.83 10.37
N MET A 4 21.12 -5.03 9.33
CA MET A 4 20.23 -5.25 8.20
C MET A 4 21.08 -5.23 6.94
N THR A 5 21.04 -6.32 6.16
CA THR A 5 21.67 -6.34 4.84
C THR A 5 20.86 -5.46 3.88
N LYS A 6 21.34 -4.24 3.67
CA LYS A 6 20.77 -3.27 2.73
C LYS A 6 21.62 -3.27 1.46
N ALA A 7 21.01 -3.60 0.32
CA ALA A 7 21.66 -3.40 -0.96
C ALA A 7 21.67 -1.90 -1.29
N LEU A 8 22.84 -1.29 -1.18
CA LEU A 8 23.09 0.07 -1.63
C LEU A 8 23.26 0.02 -3.14
N LYS A 9 22.41 0.73 -3.88
CA LYS A 9 22.30 0.58 -5.33
C LYS A 9 22.77 1.85 -6.00
N THR A 10 23.85 1.75 -6.77
CA THR A 10 24.22 2.80 -7.71
C THR A 10 23.35 2.71 -8.98
N SER A 11 23.25 3.82 -9.71
CA SER A 11 22.51 3.84 -10.97
C SER A 11 23.47 3.45 -12.10
N ASN A 12 22.99 2.72 -13.10
CA ASN A 12 23.84 2.17 -14.16
C ASN A 12 24.61 3.24 -14.93
N GLN A 13 25.94 3.19 -14.94
CA GLN A 13 26.82 4.13 -15.64
C GLN A 13 27.59 3.38 -16.73
N ALA A 14 27.76 4.01 -17.88
CA ALA A 14 28.56 3.45 -18.96
C ALA A 14 30.05 3.72 -18.68
N ILE A 15 30.89 2.73 -18.94
CA ILE A 15 32.35 2.83 -18.85
C ILE A 15 32.87 2.84 -20.29
N TYR A 16 33.71 3.82 -20.61
CA TYR A 16 34.37 3.97 -21.90
C TYR A 16 35.87 3.73 -21.76
N GLU A 17 36.54 3.46 -22.87
CA GLU A 17 37.99 3.24 -22.91
C GLU A 17 38.80 4.40 -22.31
N ALA A 18 38.33 5.65 -22.47
CA ALA A 18 38.94 6.84 -21.89
C ALA A 18 38.47 7.18 -20.45
N THR A 19 37.69 6.31 -19.80
CA THR A 19 37.22 6.57 -18.42
C THR A 19 38.33 6.18 -17.45
N ASP A 20 38.79 7.11 -16.61
CA ASP A 20 39.63 6.76 -15.48
C ASP A 20 38.81 5.90 -14.50
N ILE A 21 39.10 4.60 -14.50
CA ILE A 21 38.39 3.62 -13.71
C ILE A 21 38.59 3.90 -12.21
N ASN A 22 39.75 4.41 -11.80
CA ASN A 22 40.05 4.66 -10.40
C ASN A 22 39.25 5.85 -9.87
N GLU A 23 39.20 6.95 -10.63
CA GLU A 23 38.39 8.12 -10.26
C GLU A 23 36.89 7.78 -10.27
N TYR A 24 36.43 7.06 -11.29
CA TYR A 24 35.05 6.59 -11.38
C TYR A 24 34.64 5.71 -10.20
N LEU A 25 35.47 4.70 -9.87
CA LEU A 25 35.23 3.85 -8.71
C LEU A 25 35.21 4.67 -7.43
N ALA A 26 36.12 5.65 -7.27
CA ALA A 26 36.13 6.54 -6.11
C ALA A 26 34.82 7.33 -5.96
N GLU A 27 34.25 7.89 -7.03
CA GLU A 27 32.95 8.57 -7.00
C GLU A 27 31.79 7.63 -6.65
N VAL A 28 31.78 6.43 -7.24
CA VAL A 28 30.78 5.40 -6.97
C VAL A 28 30.84 4.98 -5.49
N PHE A 29 32.03 4.75 -4.95
CA PHE A 29 32.24 4.45 -3.54
C PHE A 29 31.85 5.63 -2.64
N ALA A 30 32.14 6.88 -3.02
CA ALA A 30 31.71 8.05 -2.26
C ALA A 30 30.19 8.20 -2.23
N LYS A 31 29.50 7.81 -3.31
CA LYS A 31 28.03 7.77 -3.33
C LYS A 31 27.49 6.64 -2.45
N LEU A 32 28.07 5.43 -2.54
CA LEU A 32 27.70 4.32 -1.67
C LEU A 32 27.90 4.68 -0.19
N ARG A 33 29.01 5.35 0.15
CA ARG A 33 29.29 5.90 1.49
C ARG A 33 28.22 6.88 1.95
N ARG A 34 27.78 7.82 1.11
CA ARG A 34 26.64 8.71 1.45
C ARG A 34 25.32 7.97 1.60
N GLU A 35 25.03 6.99 0.76
CA GLU A 35 23.82 6.16 0.94
C GLU A 35 23.93 5.28 2.20
N MET A 36 25.14 4.92 2.62
CA MET A 36 25.41 4.27 3.91
C MET A 36 25.10 5.23 5.05
N GLU A 37 25.63 6.45 5.03
CA GLU A 37 25.34 7.51 6.01
C GLU A 37 23.83 7.83 6.07
N ASP A 38 23.16 8.00 4.94
CA ASP A 38 21.71 8.22 4.88
C ASP A 38 20.91 7.01 5.39
N ALA A 39 21.40 5.78 5.17
CA ALA A 39 20.79 4.58 5.72
C ALA A 39 20.87 4.57 7.25
N VAL A 40 22.02 4.99 7.78
CA VAL A 40 22.27 5.16 9.21
C VAL A 40 21.32 6.20 9.81
N MET A 41 21.12 7.32 9.11
CA MET A 41 20.28 8.45 9.56
C MET A 41 18.76 8.25 9.36
N SER A 42 18.33 7.19 8.65
CA SER A 42 16.92 6.92 8.41
C SER A 42 16.18 6.38 9.65
N LYS A 43 14.83 6.40 9.61
CA LYS A 43 13.80 6.25 10.69
C LYS A 43 13.95 5.20 11.80
N SER A 44 15.04 4.45 11.85
CA SER A 44 15.24 3.31 12.73
C SER A 44 16.60 3.24 13.43
N GLY A 45 17.45 4.28 13.34
CA GLY A 45 18.67 4.37 14.16
C GLY A 45 19.73 3.31 13.83
N TRP A 46 19.88 2.99 12.55
CA TRP A 46 20.84 1.98 12.08
C TRP A 46 22.26 2.55 12.11
N THR A 47 23.27 1.72 12.30
CA THR A 47 24.68 2.08 12.07
C THR A 47 25.29 1.04 11.14
N LEU A 48 26.07 1.47 10.15
CA LEU A 48 26.75 0.54 9.25
C LEU A 48 27.80 -0.25 10.03
N ILE A 49 27.74 -1.58 9.96
CA ILE A 49 28.68 -2.45 10.69
C ILE A 49 29.69 -3.13 9.74
N SER A 50 29.25 -3.65 8.59
CA SER A 50 30.12 -4.32 7.62
C SER A 50 29.54 -4.23 6.21
N VAL A 51 30.39 -4.39 5.20
CA VAL A 51 30.00 -4.51 3.78
C VAL A 51 30.22 -5.96 3.36
N ASP A 52 29.15 -6.71 3.14
CA ASP A 52 29.22 -8.15 2.82
C ASP A 52 29.87 -8.43 1.46
N GLY A 53 29.82 -7.47 0.54
CA GLY A 53 30.47 -7.58 -0.76
C GLY A 53 29.98 -6.53 -1.76
N LEU A 54 30.71 -6.39 -2.86
CA LEU A 54 30.39 -5.48 -3.95
C LEU A 54 29.98 -6.27 -5.19
N ARG A 55 28.80 -5.98 -5.73
CA ARG A 55 28.33 -6.57 -6.99
C ARG A 55 28.44 -5.55 -8.12
N VAL A 56 29.40 -5.74 -9.01
CA VAL A 56 29.51 -4.96 -10.25
C VAL A 56 28.61 -5.59 -11.30
N ARG A 57 27.69 -4.80 -11.87
CA ARG A 57 26.86 -5.21 -13.01
C ARG A 57 27.42 -4.56 -14.26
N ILE A 58 28.03 -5.35 -15.13
CA ILE A 58 28.53 -4.91 -16.43
C ILE A 58 27.52 -5.37 -17.47
N GLY A 59 26.91 -4.42 -18.17
CA GLY A 59 26.12 -4.71 -19.36
C GLY A 59 26.92 -4.29 -20.58
N LYS A 60 26.82 -5.05 -21.69
CA LYS A 60 27.35 -4.61 -22.97
C LYS A 60 26.64 -3.31 -23.35
N TYR A 61 27.32 -2.21 -23.09
CA TYR A 61 26.84 -0.89 -23.45
C TYR A 61 27.21 -0.69 -24.91
N ASN A 62 26.29 -1.03 -25.81
CA ASN A 62 26.31 -0.43 -27.13
C ASN A 62 25.84 1.01 -26.91
N PRO A 63 26.75 2.01 -26.93
CA PRO A 63 26.37 3.39 -26.71
C PRO A 63 25.19 3.72 -27.61
N LEU A 64 24.27 4.48 -27.05
CA LEU A 64 23.29 5.21 -27.83
C LEU A 64 24.06 5.83 -29.00
N LYS A 65 23.80 5.38 -30.23
CA LYS A 65 24.28 6.08 -31.42
C LYS A 65 23.53 7.40 -31.44
N ILE A 66 23.95 8.36 -30.62
CA ILE A 66 23.61 9.76 -30.74
C ILE A 66 24.32 10.17 -32.01
N SER A 67 23.61 9.99 -33.12
CA SER A 67 24.06 10.42 -34.42
C SER A 67 23.56 11.84 -34.68
N SER A 68 24.01 12.35 -35.81
CA SER A 68 23.44 13.44 -36.61
C SER A 68 21.98 13.81 -36.35
N TYR A 69 21.67 15.05 -36.70
CA TYR A 69 20.35 15.68 -36.73
C TYR A 69 19.13 14.71 -36.79
N ILE A 70 18.32 14.70 -35.74
CA ILE A 70 16.97 14.10 -35.74
C ILE A 70 15.95 15.22 -36.03
N PRO A 71 15.11 15.11 -37.07
CA PRO A 71 14.12 16.13 -37.36
C PRO A 71 13.08 16.22 -36.24
N LEU A 72 12.69 17.45 -35.88
CA LEU A 72 11.58 17.67 -34.95
C LEU A 72 10.28 17.13 -35.56
N PRO A 73 9.42 16.45 -34.77
CA PRO A 73 8.06 16.15 -35.18
C PRO A 73 7.32 17.42 -35.60
N LYS A 74 6.44 17.31 -36.61
CA LYS A 74 5.71 18.46 -37.19
C LYS A 74 5.05 19.32 -36.11
N THR A 75 4.36 18.67 -35.17
CA THR A 75 3.69 19.30 -34.02
C THR A 75 4.61 20.15 -33.13
N ILE A 76 5.89 19.79 -33.03
CA ILE A 76 6.90 20.52 -32.24
C ILE A 76 7.60 21.59 -33.09
N LYS A 77 7.89 21.29 -34.35
CA LYS A 77 8.51 22.21 -35.31
C LYS A 77 7.63 23.44 -35.53
N ASP A 78 6.34 23.23 -35.73
CA ASP A 78 5.35 24.29 -36.01
C ASP A 78 5.22 25.29 -34.85
N LYS A 79 5.53 24.85 -33.63
CA LYS A 79 5.55 25.74 -32.46
C LYS A 79 6.68 26.76 -32.51
N LYS A 80 7.69 26.64 -33.38
CA LYS A 80 8.84 27.56 -33.46
C LYS A 80 9.44 27.89 -32.08
N ALA A 81 9.49 26.88 -31.20
CA ALA A 81 9.88 27.01 -29.80
C ALA A 81 11.29 26.48 -29.51
N CYS A 82 11.84 25.73 -30.46
CA CYS A 82 13.10 25.01 -30.36
C CYS A 82 14.06 25.44 -31.48
N ILE A 83 15.36 25.40 -31.20
CA ILE A 83 16.43 25.49 -32.19
C ILE A 83 17.05 24.10 -32.26
N ASN A 84 16.80 23.41 -33.36
CA ASN A 84 17.38 22.11 -33.68
C ASN A 84 18.50 22.33 -34.69
N VAL A 85 19.74 22.04 -34.30
CA VAL A 85 20.93 22.28 -35.12
C VAL A 85 21.19 21.06 -36.00
N LYS A 86 21.33 21.27 -37.30
CA LYS A 86 21.57 20.22 -38.30
C LYS A 86 23.03 19.76 -38.31
N ASN A 87 23.47 19.16 -37.21
CA ASN A 87 24.83 18.63 -37.09
C ASN A 87 24.95 17.25 -37.77
N LYS A 88 26.13 16.96 -38.32
CA LYS A 88 26.49 15.64 -38.89
C LYS A 88 27.36 14.80 -37.94
N ASP A 89 27.96 15.45 -36.95
CA ASP A 89 28.79 14.86 -35.89
C ASP A 89 27.95 14.35 -34.70
N ASN A 90 28.62 13.94 -33.61
CA ASN A 90 28.00 13.48 -32.36
C ASN A 90 27.96 14.58 -31.27
N GLN A 91 28.14 15.86 -31.64
CA GLN A 91 28.29 17.00 -30.71
C GLN A 91 26.99 17.79 -30.49
N CYS A 92 25.83 17.18 -30.70
CA CYS A 92 24.52 17.88 -30.60
C CYS A 92 24.29 18.60 -29.25
N PHE A 93 24.86 18.11 -28.14
CA PHE A 93 24.80 18.79 -26.84
C PHE A 93 25.55 20.13 -26.85
N MET A 94 26.76 20.18 -27.41
CA MET A 94 27.56 21.40 -27.57
C MET A 94 26.75 22.44 -28.35
N TYR A 95 26.25 22.05 -29.51
CA TYR A 95 25.43 22.92 -30.35
C TYR A 95 24.19 23.40 -29.61
N ALA A 96 23.49 22.53 -28.87
CA ALA A 96 22.32 22.94 -28.10
C ALA A 96 22.65 23.92 -26.96
N MET A 97 23.83 23.82 -26.34
CA MET A 97 24.30 24.75 -25.32
C MET A 97 24.66 26.13 -25.90
N LEU A 98 25.35 26.13 -27.05
CA LEU A 98 25.83 27.33 -27.75
C LEU A 98 24.74 28.04 -28.57
N ALA A 99 23.70 27.32 -29.01
CA ALA A 99 22.63 27.82 -29.88
C ALA A 99 21.90 29.06 -29.34
N LYS A 100 21.95 29.32 -28.03
CA LYS A 100 21.42 30.55 -27.42
C LYS A 100 22.14 31.81 -27.90
N PHE A 101 23.44 31.72 -28.18
CA PHE A 101 24.29 32.86 -28.49
C PHE A 101 24.39 33.15 -29.99
N VAL A 102 23.97 32.20 -30.83
CA VAL A 102 24.02 32.32 -32.29
C VAL A 102 22.81 33.12 -32.80
N LYS A 103 23.08 34.23 -33.48
CA LYS A 103 22.03 35.17 -33.95
C LYS A 103 21.55 34.86 -35.36
N ARG A 104 22.46 34.52 -36.28
CA ARG A 104 22.15 34.24 -37.70
C ARG A 104 22.17 32.74 -37.97
N ASN A 105 21.13 32.22 -38.62
CA ASN A 105 20.98 30.82 -39.03
C ASN A 105 21.38 29.80 -37.94
N PRO A 106 20.81 29.89 -36.72
CA PRO A 106 21.23 29.05 -35.60
C PRO A 106 20.94 27.56 -35.80
N GLN A 107 20.16 27.18 -36.83
CA GLN A 107 19.91 25.78 -37.18
C GLN A 107 21.05 25.12 -37.98
N LEU A 108 22.07 25.89 -38.40
CA LEU A 108 23.21 25.40 -39.17
C LEU A 108 24.50 25.47 -38.32
N PRO A 109 25.36 24.43 -38.32
CA PRO A 109 26.65 24.46 -37.67
C PRO A 109 27.61 25.36 -38.46
N SER A 110 27.55 26.68 -38.21
CA SER A 110 28.38 27.70 -38.85
C SER A 110 29.59 28.09 -37.98
N ASN A 111 30.55 28.83 -38.55
CA ASN A 111 31.74 29.34 -37.85
C ASN A 111 31.42 30.11 -36.55
N GLN A 112 30.20 30.65 -36.41
CA GLN A 112 29.74 31.25 -35.15
C GLN A 112 29.80 30.28 -33.96
N TYR A 113 29.56 28.98 -34.18
CA TYR A 113 29.63 27.97 -33.12
C TYR A 113 31.08 27.72 -32.68
N SER A 114 32.01 27.62 -33.63
CA SER A 114 33.45 27.43 -33.35
C SER A 114 34.03 28.60 -32.54
N LEU A 115 33.63 29.84 -32.84
CA LEU A 115 34.05 31.02 -32.08
C LEU A 115 33.51 31.06 -30.64
N LEU A 116 32.44 30.30 -30.35
CA LEU A 116 31.78 30.25 -29.05
C LEU A 116 32.17 29.03 -28.22
N GLU A 117 33.00 28.14 -28.76
CA GLU A 117 33.38 26.88 -28.12
C GLU A 117 34.13 27.12 -26.80
N SER A 118 34.99 28.13 -26.74
CA SER A 118 35.75 28.54 -25.55
C SER A 118 34.88 29.07 -24.40
N LYS A 119 33.57 29.28 -24.62
CA LYS A 119 32.65 29.80 -23.60
C LYS A 119 32.38 28.82 -22.46
N TYR A 120 32.52 27.52 -22.72
CA TYR A 120 32.38 26.48 -21.71
C TYR A 120 33.52 25.49 -21.85
N ASN A 121 33.93 24.90 -20.73
CA ASN A 121 34.79 23.74 -20.73
C ASN A 121 33.97 22.50 -21.12
N PHE A 122 34.05 22.13 -22.39
CA PHE A 122 33.45 20.90 -22.93
C PHE A 122 34.34 19.67 -22.73
N ASN A 123 35.60 19.81 -22.30
CA ASN A 123 36.50 18.68 -22.05
C ASN A 123 36.09 17.85 -20.83
N CYS A 124 35.23 18.40 -19.96
CA CYS A 124 34.65 17.67 -18.83
C CYS A 124 33.54 16.67 -19.20
N ILE A 125 33.15 16.61 -20.48
CA ILE A 125 32.14 15.68 -20.99
C ILE A 125 32.66 14.93 -22.22
N GLN A 126 32.21 13.71 -22.42
CA GLN A 126 32.52 12.95 -23.63
C GLN A 126 31.40 13.09 -24.66
N TYR A 127 31.76 13.07 -25.94
CA TYR A 127 30.79 12.99 -27.02
C TYR A 127 30.60 11.54 -27.47
N PRO A 128 29.37 11.06 -27.60
CA PRO A 128 28.12 11.80 -27.36
C PRO A 128 27.75 11.97 -25.87
N THR A 129 27.27 13.17 -25.50
CA THR A 129 27.02 13.54 -24.09
C THR A 129 25.85 12.79 -23.47
N ARG A 130 26.07 12.19 -22.28
CA ARG A 130 25.01 11.49 -21.54
C ARG A 130 24.25 12.42 -20.60
N LEU A 131 23.04 12.02 -20.25
CA LEU A 131 22.21 12.71 -19.25
C LEU A 131 22.88 12.93 -17.89
N LYS A 132 23.74 12.00 -17.47
CA LYS A 132 24.42 12.04 -16.19
C LYS A 132 25.55 13.06 -16.19
N ASP A 133 26.35 13.08 -17.26
CA ASP A 133 27.49 13.98 -17.47
C ASP A 133 27.08 15.45 -17.49
N ILE A 134 25.82 15.74 -17.82
CA ILE A 134 25.27 17.10 -17.72
C ILE A 134 25.41 17.66 -16.31
N SER A 135 25.37 16.82 -15.28
CA SER A 135 25.54 17.27 -13.89
C SER A 135 26.99 17.66 -13.57
N ILE A 136 27.95 17.02 -14.24
CA ILE A 136 29.38 17.37 -14.18
C ILE A 136 29.57 18.71 -14.90
N PHE A 137 29.02 18.81 -16.12
CA PHE A 137 29.05 20.04 -16.91
C PHE A 137 28.43 21.23 -16.16
N GLU A 138 27.29 21.04 -15.49
CA GLU A 138 26.64 22.07 -14.65
C GLU A 138 27.56 22.58 -13.53
N LYS A 139 28.29 21.68 -12.87
CA LYS A 139 29.22 22.04 -11.79
C LYS A 139 30.46 22.76 -12.31
N VAL A 140 31.14 22.18 -13.30
CA VAL A 140 32.40 22.69 -13.85
C VAL A 140 32.20 24.07 -14.48
N ASN A 141 31.09 24.26 -15.20
CA ASN A 141 30.81 25.51 -15.90
C ASN A 141 29.91 26.48 -15.12
N ASN A 142 29.53 26.13 -13.89
CA ASN A 142 28.59 26.91 -13.07
C ASN A 142 27.31 27.31 -13.83
N VAL A 143 26.69 26.35 -14.51
CA VAL A 143 25.45 26.52 -15.28
C VAL A 143 24.34 25.63 -14.76
N SER A 144 23.08 25.97 -15.07
CA SER A 144 21.92 25.15 -14.71
C SER A 144 21.17 24.67 -15.94
N ILE A 145 20.81 23.39 -16.01
CA ILE A 145 20.25 22.74 -17.19
C ILE A 145 19.01 21.94 -16.80
N ASN A 146 17.89 22.27 -17.43
CA ASN A 146 16.67 21.45 -17.41
C ASN A 146 16.60 20.62 -18.69
N ILE A 147 16.10 19.40 -18.55
CA ILE A 147 15.99 18.44 -19.65
C ILE A 147 14.57 17.90 -19.71
N PHE A 148 14.00 17.95 -20.91
CA PHE A 148 12.68 17.47 -21.21
C PHE A 148 12.75 16.34 -22.23
N GLY A 149 11.90 15.33 -22.07
CA GLY A 149 11.73 14.24 -23.02
C GLY A 149 10.45 14.41 -23.84
N LEU A 150 10.32 13.60 -24.89
CA LEU A 150 9.14 13.54 -25.75
C LEU A 150 8.51 12.14 -25.70
N HIS A 151 7.22 12.05 -25.37
CA HIS A 151 6.47 10.78 -25.46
C HIS A 151 6.04 10.49 -26.91
N LYS A 152 5.57 9.26 -27.18
CA LYS A 152 5.08 8.80 -28.50
C LYS A 152 3.99 9.67 -29.15
N ARG A 153 3.28 10.53 -28.39
CA ARG A 153 2.25 11.47 -28.88
C ARG A 153 2.74 12.92 -28.96
N ASP A 154 4.05 13.12 -29.14
CA ASP A 154 4.71 14.43 -29.14
C ASP A 154 4.42 15.27 -27.88
N GLN A 155 4.19 14.60 -26.76
CA GLN A 155 3.94 15.28 -25.49
C GLN A 155 5.23 15.39 -24.70
N VAL A 156 5.62 16.64 -24.43
CA VAL A 156 6.79 16.99 -23.61
C VAL A 156 6.55 16.62 -22.14
N TYR A 157 7.58 16.11 -21.47
CA TYR A 157 7.58 15.82 -20.03
C TYR A 157 8.95 16.13 -19.39
N PRO A 158 9.02 16.48 -18.10
CA PRO A 158 10.27 16.77 -17.43
C PRO A 158 11.04 15.48 -17.12
N LEU A 159 12.32 15.41 -17.49
CA LEU A 159 13.24 14.32 -17.18
C LEU A 159 14.17 14.70 -16.02
N LYS A 160 14.83 15.86 -16.15
CA LYS A 160 15.74 16.42 -15.15
C LYS A 160 15.42 17.90 -14.99
N ILE A 161 15.24 18.34 -13.75
CA ILE A 161 15.00 19.74 -13.41
C ILE A 161 16.02 20.13 -12.35
N CYS A 162 16.77 21.20 -12.61
CA CYS A 162 17.77 21.72 -11.68
C CYS A 162 17.11 22.10 -10.34
N LYS A 163 17.85 21.95 -9.23
CA LYS A 163 17.36 22.32 -7.88
C LYS A 163 17.29 23.83 -7.72
N SER A 164 18.36 24.51 -8.14
CA SER A 164 18.51 25.96 -8.10
C SER A 164 18.85 26.46 -9.49
N ARG A 165 18.11 27.47 -9.95
CA ARG A 165 18.34 28.08 -11.26
C ARG A 165 19.44 29.12 -11.14
N LEU A 166 20.51 28.94 -11.88
CA LEU A 166 21.62 29.88 -11.97
C LEU A 166 21.34 30.97 -13.02
N ARG A 167 22.15 32.04 -13.00
CA ARG A 167 22.05 33.14 -13.98
C ARG A 167 22.19 32.61 -15.41
N ASP A 168 23.13 31.70 -15.62
CA ASP A 168 23.24 30.97 -16.88
C ASP A 168 22.44 29.67 -16.85
N HIS A 169 21.31 29.65 -17.56
CA HIS A 169 20.34 28.57 -17.56
C HIS A 169 19.95 28.10 -18.97
N ARG A 170 19.81 26.78 -19.18
CA ARG A 170 19.34 26.18 -20.43
C ARG A 170 18.19 25.20 -20.21
N ASN A 171 17.24 25.23 -21.13
CA ASN A 171 16.22 24.19 -21.27
C ASN A 171 16.54 23.40 -22.55
N LEU A 172 16.70 22.08 -22.42
CA LEU A 172 17.00 21.17 -23.53
C LEU A 172 15.87 20.17 -23.73
N LEU A 173 15.56 19.85 -24.99
CA LEU A 173 14.66 18.77 -25.38
C LEU A 173 15.48 17.61 -25.93
N ILE A 174 15.18 16.40 -25.48
CA ILE A 174 15.76 15.18 -26.03
C ILE A 174 14.76 14.52 -26.97
N LEU A 175 15.16 14.39 -28.23
CA LEU A 175 14.46 13.57 -29.22
C LEU A 175 14.98 12.14 -29.17
N ASN A 176 14.09 11.19 -29.47
CA ASN A 176 14.46 9.79 -29.66
C ASN A 176 13.82 9.27 -30.94
N LYS A 177 14.64 8.78 -31.87
CA LYS A 177 14.20 8.04 -33.06
C LYS A 177 15.10 6.82 -33.24
N ASN A 178 14.53 5.61 -33.26
CA ASN A 178 15.27 4.35 -33.45
C ASN A 178 16.48 4.19 -32.51
N ASN A 179 16.33 4.54 -31.23
CA ASN A 179 17.40 4.54 -30.21
C ASN A 179 18.56 5.52 -30.47
N GLN A 180 18.41 6.43 -31.43
CA GLN A 180 19.26 7.60 -31.59
C GLN A 180 18.65 8.76 -30.80
N TYR A 181 19.49 9.46 -30.05
CA TYR A 181 19.09 10.60 -29.25
C TYR A 181 19.71 11.88 -29.79
N HIS A 182 19.00 13.00 -29.69
CA HIS A 182 19.48 14.28 -30.18
C HIS A 182 19.02 15.41 -29.25
N PHE A 183 19.97 16.26 -28.85
CA PHE A 183 19.70 17.42 -28.00
C PHE A 183 19.27 18.62 -28.83
N VAL A 184 18.18 19.23 -28.40
CA VAL A 184 17.60 20.40 -29.04
C VAL A 184 17.49 21.52 -28.02
N TYR A 185 17.90 22.73 -28.39
CA TYR A 185 17.77 23.89 -27.51
C TYR A 185 16.32 24.39 -27.48
N ILE A 186 15.75 24.54 -26.29
CA ILE A 186 14.41 25.12 -26.11
C ILE A 186 14.55 26.63 -25.89
N LYS A 187 14.29 27.41 -26.93
CA LYS A 187 14.27 28.89 -26.87
C LYS A 187 13.11 29.43 -26.05
N SER A 188 11.94 28.78 -26.12
CA SER A 188 10.75 29.19 -25.36
C SER A 188 9.98 27.99 -24.85
N LEU A 189 10.18 27.64 -23.58
CA LEU A 189 9.47 26.54 -22.95
C LEU A 189 7.95 26.77 -22.97
N ASN A 190 7.49 27.98 -22.64
CA ASN A 190 6.07 28.33 -22.70
C ASN A 190 5.45 28.00 -24.06
N ARG A 191 6.07 28.45 -25.16
CA ARG A 191 5.56 28.18 -26.51
C ARG A 191 5.55 26.68 -26.84
N LEU A 192 6.53 25.93 -26.36
CA LEU A 192 6.64 24.48 -26.58
C LEU A 192 5.50 23.70 -25.90
N ILE A 193 5.15 24.05 -24.67
CA ILE A 193 4.22 23.27 -23.85
C ILE A 193 2.81 23.87 -23.73
N CYS A 194 2.59 25.13 -24.11
CA CYS A 194 1.29 25.80 -23.96
C CYS A 194 0.14 24.96 -24.52
N SER A 195 0.26 24.43 -25.75
CA SER A 195 -0.79 23.63 -26.39
C SER A 195 -1.09 22.31 -25.65
N GLN A 196 -0.19 21.82 -24.81
CA GLN A 196 -0.37 20.61 -24.00
C GLN A 196 -1.06 20.89 -22.66
N ILE A 197 -1.05 22.14 -22.22
CA ILE A 197 -1.53 22.57 -20.90
C ILE A 197 -2.86 23.29 -21.02
N THR A 198 -3.02 24.16 -22.03
CA THR A 198 -4.23 24.96 -22.20
C THR A 198 -4.46 25.33 -23.67
N PRO A 199 -5.72 25.41 -24.11
CA PRO A 199 -6.06 26.00 -25.42
C PRO A 199 -5.73 27.50 -25.47
N ASN A 200 -5.73 28.19 -24.33
CA ASN A 200 -5.71 29.65 -24.25
C ASN A 200 -4.27 30.20 -24.12
N ARG A 201 -3.78 30.92 -25.14
CA ARG A 201 -2.36 31.30 -25.34
C ARG A 201 -1.84 32.50 -24.50
N ARG A 202 -2.55 32.92 -23.44
CA ARG A 202 -2.14 34.07 -22.59
C ARG A 202 -0.81 33.82 -21.85
N LEU A 203 -0.08 34.88 -21.52
CA LEU A 203 1.22 34.85 -20.82
C LEU A 203 1.08 34.32 -19.38
N LYS A 204 1.32 33.02 -19.16
CA LYS A 204 1.30 32.37 -17.84
C LYS A 204 2.72 32.06 -17.32
N LEU A 205 2.89 32.09 -16.00
CA LEU A 205 4.05 31.50 -15.32
C LEU A 205 3.84 29.98 -15.28
N ILE A 206 4.82 29.20 -15.69
CA ILE A 206 4.72 27.73 -15.73
C ILE A 206 5.79 27.12 -14.84
N CYS A 207 5.39 26.14 -14.03
CA CYS A 207 6.34 25.35 -13.26
C CYS A 207 7.01 24.32 -14.16
N GLU A 208 8.33 24.42 -14.32
CA GLU A 208 9.13 23.53 -15.17
C GLU A 208 9.12 22.07 -14.66
N ARG A 209 8.76 21.85 -13.39
CA ARG A 209 8.76 20.54 -12.71
C ARG A 209 7.50 19.71 -12.91
N CYS A 210 6.34 20.37 -12.97
CA CYS A 210 5.03 19.72 -12.98
C CYS A 210 4.08 20.22 -14.09
N PHE A 211 4.45 21.33 -14.74
CA PHE A 211 3.67 22.06 -15.74
C PHE A 211 2.39 22.75 -15.24
N SER A 212 2.26 22.95 -13.92
CA SER A 212 1.22 23.82 -13.36
C SER A 212 1.41 25.27 -13.82
N GLN A 213 0.29 25.96 -14.05
CA GLN A 213 0.24 27.30 -14.60
C GLN A 213 -0.30 28.31 -13.59
N PHE A 214 0.23 29.53 -13.61
CA PHE A 214 -0.20 30.64 -12.77
C PHE A 214 -0.34 31.89 -13.65
N ASP A 215 -1.45 32.62 -13.52
CA ASP A 215 -1.58 33.94 -14.14
C ASP A 215 -0.56 34.88 -13.49
N LYS A 216 -0.02 35.86 -14.24
CA LYS A 216 0.85 36.89 -13.65
C LYS A 216 0.06 37.90 -12.82
N ARG A 217 -1.24 38.03 -13.08
CA ARG A 217 -2.20 38.88 -12.35
C ARG A 217 -2.67 38.19 -11.07
N TYR A 218 -3.41 38.91 -10.21
CA TYR A 218 -4.08 38.37 -9.01
C TYR A 218 -3.17 37.50 -8.12
N ASN A 219 -2.09 38.10 -7.59
CA ASN A 219 -1.14 37.46 -6.68
C ASN A 219 -0.44 36.19 -7.23
N GLY A 220 -0.53 35.92 -8.53
CA GLY A 220 -0.05 34.67 -9.11
C GLY A 220 1.48 34.50 -9.10
N LYS A 221 2.26 35.60 -8.99
CA LYS A 221 3.70 35.53 -8.72
C LYS A 221 4.00 34.92 -7.34
N ALA A 222 3.28 35.35 -6.30
CA ALA A 222 3.47 34.81 -4.95
C ALA A 222 3.01 33.36 -4.87
N ARG A 223 1.84 33.04 -5.46
CA ARG A 223 1.34 31.67 -5.59
C ARG A 223 2.34 30.76 -6.30
N PHE A 224 2.94 31.23 -7.38
CA PHE A 224 3.98 30.49 -8.09
C PHE A 224 5.24 30.25 -7.23
N LYS A 225 5.65 31.23 -6.42
CA LYS A 225 6.78 31.08 -5.48
C LYS A 225 6.46 30.04 -4.41
N GLN A 226 5.26 30.08 -3.82
CA GLN A 226 4.79 29.10 -2.84
C GLN A 226 4.71 27.69 -3.44
N HIS A 227 4.12 27.57 -4.63
CA HIS A 227 4.06 26.32 -5.37
C HIS A 227 5.44 25.71 -5.59
N LYS A 228 6.45 26.50 -5.96
CA LYS A 228 7.83 25.99 -6.16
C LYS A 228 8.41 25.37 -4.90
N LEU A 229 8.16 25.95 -3.73
CA LEU A 229 8.62 25.40 -2.45
C LEU A 229 7.97 24.03 -2.19
N ILE A 230 6.65 23.94 -2.37
CA ILE A 230 5.91 22.70 -2.11
C ILE A 230 6.23 21.64 -3.17
N CYS A 231 6.07 21.98 -4.45
CA CYS A 231 6.34 21.07 -5.57
C CYS A 231 7.81 20.63 -5.64
N GLY A 232 8.75 21.47 -5.16
CA GLY A 232 10.17 21.16 -5.11
C GLY A 232 10.50 19.95 -4.22
N THR A 233 9.66 19.64 -3.23
CA THR A 233 9.80 18.44 -2.38
C THR A 233 9.48 17.14 -3.12
N HIS A 234 8.88 17.21 -4.30
CA HIS A 234 8.50 16.05 -5.11
C HIS A 234 9.42 15.86 -6.32
N LYS A 235 9.53 14.61 -6.78
CA LYS A 235 10.26 14.28 -8.03
C LYS A 235 9.60 14.95 -9.25
N PRO A 236 10.38 15.41 -10.24
CA PRO A 236 9.83 15.99 -11.47
C PRO A 236 9.02 14.94 -12.23
N ALA A 237 7.78 15.30 -12.57
CA ALA A 237 6.90 14.48 -13.37
C ALA A 237 5.78 15.36 -13.92
N ARG A 238 5.29 15.03 -15.11
CA ARG A 238 4.11 15.70 -15.67
C ARG A 238 2.88 15.33 -14.85
N VAL A 239 2.18 16.34 -14.35
CA VAL A 239 0.92 16.18 -13.64
C VAL A 239 -0.21 16.08 -14.66
N GLU A 240 -1.06 15.07 -14.50
CA GLU A 240 -2.32 14.95 -15.21
C GLU A 240 -3.49 14.97 -14.24
N LEU A 241 -4.47 15.80 -14.57
CA LEU A 241 -5.70 16.01 -13.81
C LEU A 241 -6.89 15.40 -14.58
N PRO A 242 -7.92 14.90 -13.89
CA PRO A 242 -8.99 14.11 -14.48
C PRO A 242 -10.06 14.99 -15.16
N LEU A 243 -9.66 15.94 -16.00
CA LEU A 243 -10.57 16.92 -16.63
C LEU A 243 -11.68 16.28 -17.50
N LYS A 244 -11.41 15.12 -18.11
CA LYS A 244 -12.40 14.41 -18.95
C LYS A 244 -13.40 13.57 -18.15
N LYS A 245 -13.01 13.12 -16.96
CA LYS A 245 -13.82 12.30 -16.07
C LYS A 245 -13.62 12.82 -14.65
N PRO A 246 -14.16 14.02 -14.34
CA PRO A 246 -13.91 14.68 -13.07
C PRO A 246 -14.71 14.07 -11.91
N PHE A 247 -15.37 12.93 -12.13
CA PHE A 247 -16.17 12.26 -11.11
C PHE A 247 -15.80 10.78 -11.01
N VAL A 248 -15.85 10.26 -9.79
CA VAL A 248 -15.82 8.83 -9.50
C VAL A 248 -17.23 8.41 -9.09
N ASN A 249 -17.73 7.38 -9.77
CA ASN A 249 -18.99 6.71 -9.51
C ASN A 249 -18.85 5.24 -9.93
N PHE A 250 -19.83 4.40 -9.54
CA PHE A 250 -19.84 3.01 -9.97
C PHE A 250 -20.12 2.92 -11.48
N VAL A 251 -19.24 2.21 -12.20
CA VAL A 251 -19.33 2.02 -13.66
C VAL A 251 -19.17 0.57 -14.09
N ASN A 252 -18.67 -0.29 -13.21
CA ASN A 252 -18.21 -1.65 -13.53
C ASN A 252 -19.33 -2.68 -13.32
N VAL A 253 -20.42 -2.53 -14.08
CA VAL A 253 -21.60 -3.40 -14.00
C VAL A 253 -21.27 -4.86 -14.34
N GLU A 254 -20.26 -5.10 -15.17
CA GLU A 254 -19.81 -6.44 -15.55
C GLU A 254 -19.33 -7.28 -14.36
N ARG A 255 -18.92 -6.61 -13.27
CA ARG A 255 -18.41 -7.28 -12.06
C ARG A 255 -19.51 -7.81 -11.14
N MET A 256 -20.77 -7.52 -11.47
CA MET A 256 -21.92 -8.09 -10.78
C MET A 256 -22.18 -9.54 -11.19
N HIS A 257 -21.72 -9.92 -12.39
CA HIS A 257 -21.82 -11.30 -12.88
C HIS A 257 -20.66 -12.16 -12.37
N LYS A 258 -20.99 -13.41 -12.03
CA LYS A 258 -19.99 -14.39 -11.60
C LYS A 258 -19.02 -14.68 -12.74
N VAL A 259 -17.72 -14.64 -12.49
CA VAL A 259 -16.68 -15.07 -13.43
C VAL A 259 -16.92 -16.55 -13.74
N PRO A 260 -17.11 -16.94 -15.03
CA PRO A 260 -17.59 -18.29 -15.35
C PRO A 260 -16.59 -19.41 -15.05
N VAL A 261 -15.30 -19.15 -15.18
CA VAL A 261 -14.25 -20.15 -14.93
C VAL A 261 -13.14 -19.53 -14.09
N VAL A 262 -12.76 -20.22 -13.01
CA VAL A 262 -11.67 -19.83 -12.11
C VAL A 262 -10.76 -21.02 -11.87
N ILE A 263 -9.49 -20.76 -11.55
CA ILE A 263 -8.49 -21.81 -11.30
C ILE A 263 -7.94 -21.62 -9.88
N TYR A 264 -7.79 -22.71 -9.14
CA TYR A 264 -7.09 -22.77 -7.85
C TYR A 264 -5.76 -23.51 -8.05
N LEU A 265 -4.71 -22.97 -7.44
CA LEU A 265 -3.34 -23.48 -7.62
C LEU A 265 -2.58 -23.37 -6.30
N ASP A 266 -1.87 -24.43 -5.96
CA ASP A 266 -0.93 -24.48 -4.84
C ASP A 266 0.33 -25.27 -5.22
N PHE A 267 1.43 -25.02 -4.51
CA PHE A 267 2.73 -25.65 -4.72
C PHE A 267 3.27 -26.23 -3.40
N GLU A 268 3.97 -27.35 -3.50
CA GLU A 268 4.84 -27.82 -2.42
C GLU A 268 6.30 -27.78 -2.84
N ALA A 269 7.18 -27.62 -1.86
CA ALA A 269 8.61 -27.45 -2.06
C ALA A 269 9.43 -28.33 -1.11
N ILE A 270 10.55 -28.84 -1.63
CA ILE A 270 11.63 -29.44 -0.87
C ILE A 270 12.45 -28.34 -0.20
N LEU A 271 12.83 -28.57 1.06
CA LEU A 271 13.60 -27.66 1.91
C LEU A 271 15.07 -28.10 1.98
N GLU A 272 15.89 -27.65 1.04
CA GLU A 272 17.31 -28.00 0.97
C GLU A 272 18.12 -27.30 2.07
N ASN A 273 18.82 -28.07 2.89
CA ASN A 273 19.65 -27.57 3.98
C ASN A 273 20.88 -26.78 3.47
N LEU A 274 21.10 -25.58 4.03
CA LEU A 274 22.27 -24.75 3.76
C LEU A 274 23.22 -24.75 4.97
N PHE A 275 24.42 -25.33 4.81
CA PHE A 275 25.44 -25.32 5.85
C PHE A 275 26.05 -23.92 6.00
N THR A 276 25.86 -23.31 7.17
CA THR A 276 26.44 -22.01 7.52
C THR A 276 27.00 -22.01 8.94
N CYS A 277 28.07 -21.23 9.18
CA CYS A 277 28.71 -21.14 10.50
C CYS A 277 27.83 -20.35 11.49
N ARG A 278 27.68 -20.82 12.73
CA ARG A 278 26.88 -20.14 13.77
C ARG A 278 27.46 -18.74 14.09
N PRO A 279 26.68 -17.66 13.93
CA PRO A 279 27.11 -16.30 14.18
C PRO A 279 27.05 -15.92 15.68
N ASN A 280 27.68 -14.80 16.06
CA ASN A 280 27.69 -14.31 17.44
C ASN A 280 26.32 -13.76 17.86
N LEU A 281 25.74 -14.34 18.93
CA LEU A 281 24.42 -14.01 19.49
C LEU A 281 24.28 -12.59 20.06
N HIS A 282 25.37 -11.96 20.47
CA HIS A 282 25.37 -10.58 20.98
C HIS A 282 25.37 -9.52 19.85
N LYS A 283 25.52 -9.94 18.60
CA LYS A 283 25.46 -9.07 17.42
C LYS A 283 24.28 -9.47 16.55
N SER A 284 23.68 -8.50 15.86
CA SER A 284 22.70 -8.87 14.84
C SER A 284 23.36 -9.63 13.68
N TYR A 285 22.63 -10.59 13.16
CA TYR A 285 23.01 -11.37 11.99
C TYR A 285 21.77 -11.74 11.18
N THR A 286 22.01 -12.25 9.96
CA THR A 286 20.98 -12.87 9.14
C THR A 286 21.65 -14.05 8.42
N MET A 287 21.12 -15.24 8.64
CA MET A 287 21.69 -16.51 8.16
C MET A 287 20.61 -17.26 7.38
N ALA A 288 20.94 -17.78 6.21
CA ALA A 288 20.03 -18.64 5.46
C ALA A 288 20.21 -20.09 5.92
N THR A 289 19.09 -20.75 6.26
CA THR A 289 19.09 -22.12 6.77
C THR A 289 18.58 -23.11 5.72
N HIS A 290 17.57 -22.74 4.95
CA HIS A 290 16.99 -23.60 3.90
C HIS A 290 16.78 -22.84 2.59
N LEU A 291 17.00 -23.51 1.47
CA LEU A 291 16.56 -23.12 0.13
C LEU A 291 15.30 -23.89 -0.23
N HIS A 292 14.29 -23.22 -0.78
CA HIS A 292 13.03 -23.86 -1.16
C HIS A 292 13.01 -24.15 -2.67
N THR A 293 12.92 -25.44 -3.01
CA THR A 293 12.87 -25.91 -4.40
C THR A 293 11.50 -26.54 -4.67
N PRO A 294 10.70 -26.02 -5.62
CA PRO A 294 9.35 -26.54 -5.89
C PRO A 294 9.41 -27.99 -6.39
N MET A 295 8.63 -28.88 -5.77
CA MET A 295 8.61 -30.31 -6.08
C MET A 295 7.30 -30.79 -6.72
N SER A 296 6.17 -30.14 -6.40
CA SER A 296 4.86 -30.53 -6.92
C SER A 296 3.90 -29.36 -6.97
N PHE A 297 2.86 -29.49 -7.78
CA PHE A 297 1.76 -28.53 -7.84
C PHE A 297 0.42 -29.25 -8.06
N CYS A 298 -0.68 -28.60 -7.65
CA CYS A 298 -2.03 -29.06 -7.95
C CYS A 298 -2.84 -27.91 -8.56
N ILE A 299 -3.52 -28.18 -9.68
CA ILE A 299 -4.44 -27.25 -10.35
C ILE A 299 -5.85 -27.80 -10.24
N TYR A 300 -6.78 -26.99 -9.73
CA TYR A 300 -8.21 -27.27 -9.77
C TYR A 300 -8.97 -26.22 -10.57
N VAL A 301 -9.66 -26.64 -11.64
CA VAL A 301 -10.45 -25.76 -12.51
C VAL A 301 -11.91 -25.81 -12.04
N LYS A 302 -12.40 -24.71 -11.47
CA LYS A 302 -13.80 -24.57 -11.05
C LYS A 302 -14.60 -23.82 -12.11
N ILE A 303 -15.64 -24.49 -12.58
CA ILE A 303 -16.62 -23.98 -13.54
C ILE A 303 -17.85 -23.54 -12.74
N SER A 304 -18.38 -22.35 -13.04
CA SER A 304 -19.56 -21.83 -12.38
C SER A 304 -20.79 -22.66 -12.73
N ASP A 305 -21.68 -22.83 -11.77
CA ASP A 305 -22.88 -23.66 -11.89
C ASP A 305 -23.79 -23.18 -13.04
N GLU A 306 -23.74 -21.89 -13.41
CA GLU A 306 -24.47 -21.34 -14.56
C GLU A 306 -24.13 -21.99 -15.91
N ILE A 307 -22.89 -22.46 -16.07
CA ILE A 307 -22.37 -23.00 -17.34
C ILE A 307 -21.91 -24.46 -17.22
N GLN A 308 -22.18 -25.10 -16.09
CA GLN A 308 -21.72 -26.46 -15.81
C GLN A 308 -22.34 -27.49 -16.76
N ASP A 309 -23.57 -27.25 -17.21
CA ASP A 309 -24.29 -28.14 -18.12
C ASP A 309 -23.88 -27.96 -19.60
N ILE A 310 -22.98 -27.02 -19.88
CA ILE A 310 -22.49 -26.78 -21.25
C ILE A 310 -21.35 -27.74 -21.56
N GLU A 311 -21.43 -28.41 -22.71
CA GLU A 311 -20.34 -29.25 -23.20
C GLU A 311 -19.03 -28.46 -23.34
N HIS A 312 -18.03 -28.82 -22.53
CA HIS A 312 -16.73 -28.16 -22.48
C HIS A 312 -15.59 -29.19 -22.38
N ASN A 313 -14.45 -28.89 -23.01
CA ASN A 313 -13.26 -29.75 -22.97
C ASN A 313 -12.30 -29.39 -21.82
N LEU A 314 -12.84 -28.85 -20.73
CA LEU A 314 -12.06 -28.44 -19.54
C LEU A 314 -11.84 -29.62 -18.59
N PRO A 315 -10.73 -29.64 -17.82
CA PRO A 315 -10.46 -30.70 -16.84
C PRO A 315 -11.59 -30.80 -15.80
N SER A 316 -12.10 -32.02 -15.57
CA SER A 316 -13.16 -32.30 -14.59
C SER A 316 -12.61 -32.61 -13.19
N ALA A 317 -11.35 -33.05 -13.08
CA ALA A 317 -10.68 -33.40 -11.83
C ALA A 317 -9.45 -32.52 -11.57
N PRO A 318 -9.02 -32.39 -10.29
CA PRO A 318 -7.75 -31.75 -9.95
C PRO A 318 -6.58 -32.43 -10.66
N TYR A 319 -5.72 -31.63 -11.27
CA TYR A 319 -4.51 -32.10 -11.95
C TYR A 319 -3.32 -31.93 -11.01
N LEU A 320 -2.72 -33.05 -10.60
CA LEU A 320 -1.55 -33.08 -9.73
C LEU A 320 -0.32 -33.54 -10.50
N TYR A 321 0.82 -32.92 -10.22
CA TYR A 321 2.10 -33.31 -10.80
C TYR A 321 3.22 -33.14 -9.78
N ARG A 322 4.09 -34.15 -9.65
CA ARG A 322 5.30 -34.14 -8.84
C ARG A 322 6.52 -34.42 -9.72
N GLY A 323 7.53 -33.56 -9.69
CA GLY A 323 8.73 -33.67 -10.51
C GLY A 323 9.61 -32.42 -10.47
N LYS A 324 10.89 -32.55 -10.87
CA LYS A 324 11.89 -31.47 -10.81
C LYS A 324 11.54 -30.23 -11.64
N ASP A 325 10.70 -30.38 -12.66
CA ASP A 325 10.22 -29.29 -13.52
C ASP A 325 8.74 -28.94 -13.27
N ALA A 326 8.26 -29.15 -12.04
CA ALA A 326 6.90 -28.88 -11.59
C ALA A 326 6.38 -27.49 -12.05
N VAL A 327 7.16 -26.43 -11.88
CA VAL A 327 6.72 -25.07 -12.25
C VAL A 327 6.55 -24.94 -13.77
N LYS A 328 7.45 -25.53 -14.58
CA LYS A 328 7.37 -25.48 -16.04
C LYS A 328 6.13 -26.24 -16.53
N HIS A 329 5.89 -27.44 -16.00
CA HIS A 329 4.68 -28.22 -16.26
C HIS A 329 3.41 -27.46 -15.87
N CYS A 330 3.41 -26.77 -14.72
CA CYS A 330 2.31 -25.93 -14.26
C CYS A 330 1.96 -24.84 -15.27
N ILE A 331 2.96 -24.05 -15.71
CA ILE A 331 2.76 -22.97 -16.67
C ILE A 331 2.21 -23.49 -18.02
N MET A 332 2.74 -24.61 -18.50
CA MET A 332 2.27 -25.23 -19.74
C MET A 332 0.83 -25.73 -19.61
N LYS A 333 0.48 -26.34 -18.47
CA LYS A 333 -0.89 -26.79 -18.21
C LYS A 333 -1.87 -25.62 -18.10
N LEU A 334 -1.49 -24.54 -17.41
CA LEU A 334 -2.30 -23.32 -17.32
C LEU A 334 -2.53 -22.68 -18.70
N LYS A 335 -1.52 -22.69 -19.57
CA LYS A 335 -1.64 -22.22 -20.95
C LYS A 335 -2.65 -23.06 -21.74
N GLU A 336 -2.54 -24.38 -21.69
CA GLU A 336 -3.47 -25.32 -22.36
C GLU A 336 -4.92 -25.07 -21.90
N VAL A 337 -5.14 -24.95 -20.59
CA VAL A 337 -6.47 -24.68 -20.01
C VAL A 337 -6.98 -23.30 -20.45
N ALA A 338 -6.13 -22.27 -20.47
CA ALA A 338 -6.53 -20.93 -20.90
C ALA A 338 -6.94 -20.86 -22.39
N GLU A 339 -6.27 -21.62 -23.26
CA GLU A 339 -6.63 -21.74 -24.68
C GLU A 339 -8.01 -22.40 -24.86
N LYS A 340 -8.31 -23.45 -24.07
CA LYS A 340 -9.64 -24.09 -24.02
C LYS A 340 -10.73 -23.14 -23.52
N ILE A 341 -10.44 -22.33 -22.49
CA ILE A 341 -11.39 -21.33 -21.98
C ILE A 341 -11.63 -20.22 -23.01
N GLU A 342 -10.62 -19.82 -23.78
CA GLU A 342 -10.80 -18.85 -24.86
C GLU A 342 -11.80 -19.35 -25.92
N ILE A 343 -11.76 -20.63 -26.28
CA ILE A 343 -12.72 -21.23 -27.21
C ILE A 343 -14.14 -21.15 -26.61
N LEU A 344 -14.30 -21.52 -25.34
CA LEU A 344 -15.58 -21.43 -24.63
C LEU A 344 -16.13 -20.01 -24.60
N TYR A 345 -15.29 -19.02 -24.29
CA TYR A 345 -15.69 -17.61 -24.18
C TYR A 345 -16.02 -16.95 -25.53
N ASN A 346 -15.63 -17.56 -26.66
CA ASN A 346 -16.00 -17.08 -27.98
C ASN A 346 -17.35 -17.64 -28.48
N ARG A 347 -18.00 -18.55 -27.73
CA ARG A 347 -19.35 -19.02 -28.06
C ARG A 347 -20.38 -17.90 -27.85
N ASN A 348 -21.36 -17.82 -28.75
CA ASN A 348 -22.46 -16.87 -28.66
C ASN A 348 -23.78 -17.60 -28.93
N ILE A 349 -24.42 -18.09 -27.87
CA ILE A 349 -25.71 -18.78 -27.94
C ILE A 349 -26.81 -17.71 -27.95
N PRO A 350 -27.71 -17.70 -28.95
CA PRO A 350 -28.82 -16.76 -28.99
C PRO A 350 -29.79 -17.02 -27.84
N TYR A 351 -30.44 -15.96 -27.36
CA TYR A 351 -31.45 -16.08 -26.31
C TYR A 351 -32.79 -16.55 -26.87
N CYS A 352 -33.56 -17.25 -26.04
CA CYS A 352 -34.96 -17.58 -26.29
C CYS A 352 -35.77 -17.18 -25.05
N LEU A 353 -36.64 -16.18 -25.18
CA LEU A 353 -37.47 -15.69 -24.07
C LEU A 353 -38.75 -16.52 -23.93
N SER A 354 -39.01 -16.98 -22.71
CA SER A 354 -40.33 -17.49 -22.30
C SER A 354 -41.38 -16.36 -22.22
N THR A 355 -42.66 -16.72 -22.14
CA THR A 355 -43.78 -15.76 -22.03
C THR A 355 -43.65 -14.88 -20.79
N ASP A 356 -43.27 -15.45 -19.65
CA ASP A 356 -43.10 -14.71 -18.39
C ASP A 356 -41.92 -13.73 -18.44
N GLU A 357 -40.81 -14.11 -19.06
CA GLU A 357 -39.64 -13.24 -19.22
C GLU A 357 -39.94 -12.07 -20.16
N ARG A 358 -40.74 -12.30 -21.22
CA ARG A 358 -41.23 -11.22 -22.09
C ARG A 358 -42.12 -10.24 -21.31
N ASN A 359 -43.03 -10.75 -20.50
CA ASN A 359 -43.89 -9.91 -19.66
C ASN A 359 -43.06 -9.10 -18.65
N ASN A 360 -42.07 -9.73 -18.00
CA ASN A 360 -41.13 -9.05 -17.12
C ASN A 360 -40.38 -7.92 -17.85
N PHE A 361 -39.84 -8.19 -19.04
CA PHE A 361 -39.17 -7.19 -19.86
C PHE A 361 -40.07 -6.00 -20.21
N LEU A 362 -41.33 -6.25 -20.60
CA LEU A 362 -42.29 -5.22 -20.97
C LEU A 362 -42.68 -4.34 -19.77
N LEU A 363 -43.02 -4.95 -18.63
CA LEU A 363 -43.48 -4.28 -17.41
C LEU A 363 -42.34 -3.59 -16.63
N ALA A 364 -41.09 -3.95 -16.87
CA ALA A 364 -39.97 -3.39 -16.13
C ALA A 364 -39.79 -1.89 -16.39
N THR A 365 -39.79 -1.13 -15.29
CA THR A 365 -39.57 0.32 -15.24
C THR A 365 -38.14 0.69 -14.86
N THR A 366 -37.36 -0.26 -14.36
CA THR A 366 -35.98 -0.05 -13.89
C THR A 366 -35.01 -1.05 -14.50
N CYS A 367 -33.79 -0.59 -14.79
CA CYS A 367 -32.69 -1.43 -15.24
C CYS A 367 -32.20 -2.33 -14.10
N TYR A 368 -32.11 -3.64 -14.32
CA TYR A 368 -31.72 -4.59 -13.27
C TYR A 368 -30.23 -4.48 -12.87
N MET A 369 -29.36 -3.92 -13.73
CA MET A 369 -27.92 -3.78 -13.46
C MET A 369 -27.60 -2.52 -12.65
N CYS A 370 -28.15 -1.37 -13.06
CA CYS A 370 -27.82 -0.09 -12.44
C CYS A 370 -28.91 0.44 -11.50
N GLU A 371 -30.05 -0.27 -11.42
CA GLU A 371 -31.19 0.03 -10.55
C GLU A 371 -31.80 1.43 -10.79
N LYS A 372 -31.53 2.03 -11.97
CA LYS A 372 -32.10 3.31 -12.38
C LYS A 372 -33.34 3.13 -13.26
N PRO A 373 -34.30 4.06 -13.21
CA PRO A 373 -35.47 4.02 -14.08
C PRO A 373 -35.07 4.16 -15.56
N PHE A 374 -35.88 3.58 -16.44
CA PHE A 374 -35.85 3.87 -17.88
C PHE A 374 -36.54 5.20 -18.13
N ILE A 375 -35.83 6.15 -18.73
CA ILE A 375 -36.38 7.46 -19.14
C ILE A 375 -36.87 7.35 -20.59
N GLU A 376 -37.77 8.22 -21.05
CA GLU A 376 -38.35 8.18 -22.42
C GLU A 376 -37.31 8.11 -23.56
N ASN A 377 -36.08 8.60 -23.33
CA ASN A 377 -34.98 8.58 -24.31
C ASN A 377 -33.99 7.40 -24.12
N ASP A 378 -34.21 6.51 -23.16
CA ASP A 378 -33.34 5.36 -22.92
C ASP A 378 -33.81 4.13 -23.73
N GLU A 379 -32.90 3.56 -24.51
CA GLU A 379 -33.14 2.26 -25.14
C GLU A 379 -33.10 1.13 -24.09
N LYS A 380 -34.28 0.57 -23.80
CA LYS A 380 -34.47 -0.65 -22.99
C LYS A 380 -34.13 -1.88 -23.84
N VAL A 381 -33.10 -2.64 -23.43
CA VAL A 381 -32.61 -3.82 -24.16
C VAL A 381 -32.65 -5.08 -23.31
N ILE A 382 -32.74 -6.23 -23.97
CA ILE A 382 -32.72 -7.56 -23.35
C ILE A 382 -31.27 -7.95 -23.11
N ASP A 383 -30.88 -8.09 -21.84
CA ASP A 383 -29.59 -8.68 -21.48
C ASP A 383 -29.73 -10.19 -21.26
N HIS A 384 -28.78 -10.94 -21.80
CA HIS A 384 -28.73 -12.39 -21.70
C HIS A 384 -27.28 -12.88 -21.60
N CYS A 385 -27.09 -14.08 -21.09
CA CYS A 385 -25.77 -14.70 -21.05
C CYS A 385 -25.40 -15.29 -22.41
N HIS A 386 -24.37 -14.76 -23.09
CA HIS A 386 -23.91 -15.31 -24.38
C HIS A 386 -23.41 -16.76 -24.30
N LEU A 387 -23.06 -17.26 -23.12
CA LEU A 387 -22.63 -18.65 -22.95
C LEU A 387 -23.80 -19.62 -22.89
N THR A 388 -24.93 -19.24 -22.28
CA THR A 388 -26.07 -20.15 -22.01
C THR A 388 -27.33 -19.80 -22.78
N GLY A 389 -27.42 -18.59 -23.36
CA GLY A 389 -28.66 -18.03 -23.91
C GLY A 389 -29.68 -17.59 -22.86
N LYS A 390 -29.43 -17.80 -21.56
CA LYS A 390 -30.40 -17.49 -20.49
C LYS A 390 -30.59 -15.98 -20.34
N TYR A 391 -31.86 -15.56 -20.26
CA TYR A 391 -32.24 -14.18 -19.97
C TYR A 391 -31.78 -13.78 -18.56
N ARG A 392 -31.26 -12.56 -18.44
CA ARG A 392 -30.81 -12.01 -17.15
C ARG A 392 -31.70 -10.87 -16.67
N GLY A 393 -32.17 -10.03 -17.58
CA GLY A 393 -33.08 -8.95 -17.23
C GLY A 393 -33.12 -7.79 -18.23
N PRO A 394 -33.99 -6.81 -17.99
CA PRO A 394 -34.10 -5.59 -18.78
C PRO A 394 -32.98 -4.62 -18.37
N ALA A 395 -32.16 -4.20 -19.32
CA ALA A 395 -31.02 -3.32 -19.07
C ALA A 395 -31.05 -2.07 -19.95
N HIS A 396 -30.37 -1.01 -19.52
CA HIS A 396 -30.01 0.09 -20.42
C HIS A 396 -29.03 -0.43 -21.49
N ASN A 397 -29.16 0.02 -22.74
CA ASN A 397 -28.21 -0.32 -23.80
C ASN A 397 -26.74 -0.08 -23.38
N SER A 398 -26.48 1.04 -22.70
CA SER A 398 -25.15 1.36 -22.17
C SER A 398 -24.64 0.44 -21.06
N CYS A 399 -25.53 -0.16 -20.26
CA CYS A 399 -25.18 -1.13 -19.23
C CYS A 399 -24.90 -2.50 -19.87
N ASN A 400 -25.78 -2.95 -20.77
CA ASN A 400 -25.62 -4.17 -21.55
C ASN A 400 -24.26 -4.18 -22.29
N TYR A 401 -23.93 -3.10 -23.02
CA TYR A 401 -22.66 -3.01 -23.76
C TYR A 401 -21.41 -3.15 -22.88
N ARG A 402 -21.50 -2.76 -21.60
CA ARG A 402 -20.40 -2.90 -20.63
C ARG A 402 -20.35 -4.30 -20.02
N SER A 403 -21.46 -5.02 -19.97
CA SER A 403 -21.57 -6.38 -19.44
C SER A 403 -20.93 -7.40 -20.39
N GLN A 404 -19.61 -7.36 -20.48
CA GLN A 404 -18.83 -8.24 -21.34
C GLN A 404 -18.25 -9.41 -20.54
N ILE A 405 -18.20 -10.58 -21.18
CA ILE A 405 -17.47 -11.73 -20.66
C ILE A 405 -16.00 -11.34 -20.43
N PRO A 406 -15.41 -11.69 -19.27
CA PRO A 406 -14.05 -11.32 -18.95
C PRO A 406 -13.05 -11.89 -19.97
N ARG A 407 -12.10 -11.06 -20.40
CA ARG A 407 -10.98 -11.45 -21.27
C ARG A 407 -9.78 -12.00 -20.48
N PHE A 408 -10.04 -12.63 -19.35
CA PHE A 408 -9.02 -13.18 -18.46
C PHE A 408 -9.54 -14.40 -17.71
N VAL A 409 -8.62 -15.27 -17.28
CA VAL A 409 -8.88 -16.36 -16.33
C VAL A 409 -8.12 -16.07 -15.03
N PRO A 410 -8.80 -15.94 -13.88
CA PRO A 410 -8.14 -15.78 -12.59
C PRO A 410 -7.59 -17.12 -12.10
N VAL A 411 -6.33 -17.11 -11.66
CA VAL A 411 -5.65 -18.20 -10.95
C VAL A 411 -5.44 -17.74 -9.52
N PHE A 412 -6.07 -18.42 -8.56
CA PHE A 412 -6.02 -18.13 -7.15
C PHE A 412 -4.98 -18.98 -6.46
N CYS A 413 -4.06 -18.33 -5.74
CA CYS A 413 -3.13 -18.99 -4.82
C CYS A 413 -3.17 -18.25 -3.48
N HIS A 414 -3.01 -18.98 -2.38
CA HIS A 414 -3.08 -18.39 -1.04
C HIS A 414 -1.70 -17.88 -0.60
N ASN A 415 -1.58 -16.58 -0.34
CA ASN A 415 -0.30 -15.91 -0.06
C ASN A 415 0.68 -15.93 -1.26
N LEU A 416 0.13 -15.86 -2.48
CA LEU A 416 0.86 -15.79 -3.75
C LEU A 416 2.02 -14.77 -3.69
N SER A 417 1.74 -13.54 -3.23
CA SER A 417 2.75 -12.46 -3.21
C SER A 417 3.92 -12.71 -2.26
N GLY A 418 3.74 -13.65 -1.31
CA GLY A 418 4.70 -13.96 -0.27
C GLY A 418 5.53 -15.21 -0.55
N TYR A 419 5.05 -16.13 -1.38
CA TYR A 419 5.66 -17.43 -1.61
C TYR A 419 5.58 -17.88 -3.08
N ASP A 420 4.44 -18.42 -3.56
CA ASP A 420 4.35 -19.10 -4.88
C ASP A 420 4.73 -18.23 -6.07
N SER A 421 4.52 -16.91 -5.99
CA SER A 421 4.90 -15.99 -7.07
C SER A 421 6.40 -16.06 -7.38
N HIS A 422 7.23 -16.41 -6.41
CA HIS A 422 8.67 -16.54 -6.61
C HIS A 422 9.00 -17.72 -7.52
N PHE A 423 8.30 -18.85 -7.38
CA PHE A 423 8.45 -19.99 -8.30
C PHE A 423 7.91 -19.63 -9.69
N ILE A 424 6.66 -19.16 -9.76
CA ILE A 424 5.93 -18.92 -11.01
C ILE A 424 6.64 -17.90 -11.91
N ILE A 425 7.13 -16.79 -11.34
CA ILE A 425 7.64 -15.66 -12.13
C ILE A 425 8.84 -16.07 -12.98
N LYS A 426 9.75 -16.89 -12.45
CA LYS A 426 10.94 -17.35 -13.18
C LYS A 426 10.58 -18.07 -14.47
N GLU A 427 9.49 -18.83 -14.48
CA GLU A 427 9.04 -19.62 -15.62
C GLU A 427 8.13 -18.86 -16.61
N LEU A 428 7.70 -17.64 -16.31
CA LEU A 428 6.88 -16.84 -17.25
C LEU A 428 7.65 -16.41 -18.52
N GLY A 429 8.96 -16.62 -18.55
CA GLY A 429 9.88 -16.34 -19.65
C GLY A 429 9.85 -17.33 -20.82
N TYR A 430 9.03 -18.38 -20.77
CA TYR A 430 8.98 -19.43 -21.80
C TYR A 430 8.64 -18.93 -23.22
N ASP A 431 8.06 -17.73 -23.36
CA ASP A 431 7.80 -17.09 -24.65
C ASP A 431 8.01 -15.56 -24.60
N THR A 432 7.99 -14.92 -25.78
CA THR A 432 8.19 -13.47 -25.93
C THR A 432 6.92 -12.64 -25.66
N LYS A 433 5.80 -13.28 -25.28
CA LYS A 433 4.54 -12.56 -25.00
C LYS A 433 4.65 -11.75 -23.71
N LEU A 434 3.95 -10.62 -23.71
CA LEU A 434 4.01 -9.63 -22.63
C LEU A 434 3.54 -10.21 -21.29
N VAL A 435 4.30 -9.90 -20.24
CA VAL A 435 3.90 -10.09 -18.85
C VAL A 435 3.54 -8.73 -18.25
N GLU A 436 2.29 -8.60 -17.81
CA GLU A 436 1.80 -7.41 -17.11
C GLU A 436 2.01 -7.60 -15.60
N VAL A 437 2.48 -6.57 -14.90
CA VAL A 437 2.70 -6.64 -13.44
C VAL A 437 2.11 -5.44 -12.72
N ILE A 438 1.61 -5.66 -11.50
CA ILE A 438 1.24 -4.64 -10.54
C ILE A 438 2.24 -4.71 -9.38
N PRO A 439 3.37 -3.98 -9.45
CA PRO A 439 4.46 -4.15 -8.49
C PRO A 439 4.19 -3.45 -7.16
N ASN A 440 4.51 -4.14 -6.06
CA ASN A 440 4.70 -3.52 -4.75
C ASN A 440 6.20 -3.30 -4.46
N SER A 441 7.05 -4.21 -4.95
CA SER A 441 8.51 -4.12 -4.96
C SER A 441 9.07 -4.87 -6.17
N GLU A 442 10.40 -5.00 -6.27
CA GLU A 442 11.08 -5.85 -7.25
C GLU A 442 10.72 -7.34 -7.09
N GLU A 443 10.59 -7.79 -5.85
CA GLU A 443 10.38 -9.20 -5.51
C GLU A 443 8.90 -9.54 -5.28
N LYS A 444 8.11 -8.58 -4.82
CA LYS A 444 6.70 -8.79 -4.46
C LYS A 444 5.77 -8.02 -5.39
N TYR A 445 4.87 -8.74 -6.05
CA TYR A 445 3.84 -8.20 -6.92
C TYR A 445 2.46 -8.36 -6.28
N ILE A 446 1.57 -7.38 -6.45
CA ILE A 446 0.16 -7.51 -6.02
C ILE A 446 -0.55 -8.53 -6.89
N SER A 447 -0.25 -8.51 -8.19
CA SER A 447 -0.72 -9.44 -9.19
C SER A 447 0.16 -9.31 -10.43
N PHE A 448 0.22 -10.37 -11.21
CA PHE A 448 0.83 -10.38 -12.52
C PHE A 448 -0.06 -11.17 -13.49
N SER A 449 0.08 -10.92 -14.78
CA SER A 449 -0.71 -11.57 -15.81
C SER A 449 0.11 -11.89 -17.03
N LYS A 450 -0.05 -13.11 -17.56
CA LYS A 450 0.59 -13.55 -18.79
C LYS A 450 -0.42 -13.45 -19.93
N ILE A 451 -0.06 -12.73 -20.99
CA ILE A 451 -0.89 -12.65 -22.20
C ILE A 451 -0.73 -13.94 -23.00
N ILE A 452 -1.82 -14.66 -23.22
CA ILE A 452 -1.84 -15.90 -23.99
C ILE A 452 -2.20 -15.60 -25.45
N SER A 453 -3.23 -14.78 -25.68
CA SER A 453 -3.66 -14.37 -27.01
C SER A 453 -4.08 -12.89 -27.02
N ARG A 454 -4.56 -12.38 -28.17
CA ARG A 454 -5.13 -11.02 -28.23
C ARG A 454 -6.43 -10.89 -27.40
N LYS A 455 -7.11 -11.99 -27.12
CA LYS A 455 -8.41 -12.01 -26.42
C LYS A 455 -8.33 -12.60 -25.01
N MET A 456 -7.27 -13.33 -24.66
CA MET A 456 -7.17 -14.04 -23.38
C MET A 456 -5.84 -13.80 -22.64
N LYS A 457 -5.94 -13.67 -21.32
CA LYS A 457 -4.78 -13.62 -20.42
C LYS A 457 -5.02 -14.40 -19.13
N ILE A 458 -3.97 -14.96 -18.57
CA ILE A 458 -3.98 -15.61 -17.26
C ILE A 458 -3.63 -14.55 -16.22
N LYS A 459 -4.44 -14.43 -15.17
CA LYS A 459 -4.29 -13.43 -14.11
C LYS A 459 -4.07 -14.13 -12.78
N PHE A 460 -2.89 -14.00 -12.19
CA PHE A 460 -2.60 -14.58 -10.88
C PHE A 460 -3.07 -13.64 -9.77
N VAL A 461 -3.83 -14.17 -8.82
CA VAL A 461 -4.53 -13.43 -7.76
C VAL A 461 -4.24 -14.07 -6.42
N ASP A 462 -3.91 -13.22 -5.45
CA ASP A 462 -3.56 -13.61 -4.09
C ASP A 462 -4.81 -13.60 -3.21
N THR A 463 -5.30 -14.77 -2.77
CA THR A 463 -6.50 -14.86 -1.93
C THR A 463 -6.28 -14.29 -0.52
N PHE A 464 -5.02 -14.27 -0.04
CA PHE A 464 -4.67 -13.68 1.26
C PHE A 464 -4.88 -12.15 1.28
N ARG A 465 -4.86 -11.50 0.10
CA ARG A 465 -5.20 -10.07 -0.04
C ARG A 465 -6.70 -9.78 0.04
N PHE A 466 -7.53 -10.82 0.10
CA PHE A 466 -8.96 -10.72 0.41
C PHE A 466 -9.24 -11.18 1.83
N MET A 467 -8.62 -12.27 2.25
CA MET A 467 -8.84 -12.94 3.53
C MET A 467 -7.49 -13.11 4.23
N ALA A 468 -7.10 -12.12 5.05
CA ALA A 468 -5.77 -12.03 5.64
C ALA A 468 -5.57 -12.96 6.87
N SER A 469 -5.94 -14.23 6.73
CA SER A 469 -5.84 -15.29 7.73
C SER A 469 -5.27 -16.56 7.08
N SER A 470 -4.70 -17.46 7.88
CA SER A 470 -4.20 -18.74 7.37
C SER A 470 -5.33 -19.63 6.87
N LEU A 471 -5.02 -20.55 5.94
CA LEU A 471 -5.97 -21.55 5.45
C LEU A 471 -6.59 -22.37 6.59
N ASP A 472 -5.79 -22.79 7.58
CA ASP A 472 -6.26 -23.50 8.78
C ASP A 472 -7.27 -22.69 9.61
N SER A 473 -7.07 -21.37 9.73
CA SER A 473 -8.02 -20.52 10.44
C SER A 473 -9.31 -20.32 9.64
N LEU A 474 -9.22 -20.33 8.31
CA LEU A 474 -10.36 -20.12 7.42
C LEU A 474 -11.22 -21.37 7.28
N SER A 475 -10.60 -22.56 7.22
CA SER A 475 -11.31 -23.83 7.08
C SER A 475 -12.25 -24.13 8.24
N LYS A 476 -11.88 -23.72 9.46
CA LYS A 476 -12.71 -23.85 10.68
C LYS A 476 -14.07 -23.13 10.58
N ASN A 477 -14.22 -22.19 9.66
CA ASN A 477 -15.48 -21.45 9.46
C ASN A 477 -16.40 -22.09 8.41
N LEU A 478 -15.97 -23.14 7.71
CA LEU A 478 -16.78 -23.81 6.70
C LEU A 478 -17.71 -24.85 7.33
N THR A 479 -19.00 -24.74 7.03
CA THR A 479 -20.01 -25.73 7.43
C THR A 479 -20.08 -26.91 6.46
N HIS A 480 -19.87 -26.66 5.17
CA HIS A 480 -19.94 -27.64 4.09
C HIS A 480 -18.78 -27.46 3.11
N LEU A 481 -18.24 -28.57 2.59
CA LEU A 481 -17.12 -28.62 1.64
C LEU A 481 -17.56 -29.11 0.26
N THR A 482 -18.24 -28.25 -0.48
CA THR A 482 -18.90 -28.60 -1.76
C THR A 482 -17.93 -29.15 -2.81
N GLU A 483 -16.75 -28.56 -2.93
CA GLU A 483 -15.75 -28.93 -3.94
C GLU A 483 -14.93 -30.13 -3.48
N THR A 484 -14.52 -30.18 -2.21
CA THR A 484 -13.76 -31.31 -1.67
C THR A 484 -14.55 -32.62 -1.72
N THR A 485 -15.86 -32.60 -1.42
CA THR A 485 -16.72 -33.82 -1.43
C THR A 485 -16.90 -34.44 -2.81
N LYS A 486 -16.55 -33.73 -3.90
CA LYS A 486 -16.64 -34.27 -5.27
C LYS A 486 -15.52 -35.27 -5.57
N PHE A 487 -14.40 -35.21 -4.84
CA PHE A 487 -13.19 -35.96 -5.15
C PHE A 487 -12.71 -36.84 -3.99
N ILE A 488 -13.38 -36.76 -2.84
CA ILE A 488 -13.06 -37.50 -1.62
C ILE A 488 -14.33 -38.19 -1.16
N SER A 489 -14.24 -39.49 -0.85
CA SER A 489 -15.37 -40.30 -0.41
C SER A 489 -15.97 -39.75 0.88
N ALA A 490 -17.29 -39.88 1.04
CA ALA A 490 -18.04 -39.34 2.17
C ALA A 490 -17.45 -39.77 3.53
N ASP A 491 -16.95 -41.01 3.62
CA ASP A 491 -16.35 -41.58 4.82
C ASP A 491 -15.01 -40.91 5.19
N LEU A 492 -14.29 -40.35 4.22
CA LEU A 492 -12.97 -39.71 4.42
C LEU A 492 -13.03 -38.19 4.55
N VAL A 493 -14.15 -37.56 4.21
CA VAL A 493 -14.30 -36.09 4.23
C VAL A 493 -13.99 -35.50 5.61
N HIS A 494 -14.36 -36.20 6.69
CA HIS A 494 -14.10 -35.72 8.05
C HIS A 494 -12.60 -35.54 8.36
N LEU A 495 -11.72 -36.29 7.68
CA LEU A 495 -10.27 -36.19 7.83
C LEU A 495 -9.67 -34.96 7.13
N VAL A 496 -10.35 -34.39 6.13
CA VAL A 496 -9.84 -33.30 5.28
C VAL A 496 -10.56 -31.97 5.50
N LYS A 497 -11.34 -31.87 6.59
CA LYS A 497 -12.00 -30.61 7.00
C LYS A 497 -11.06 -29.56 7.57
N ARG A 498 -9.88 -29.97 8.00
CA ARG A 498 -8.82 -29.12 8.54
C ARG A 498 -7.60 -29.19 7.64
N LYS A 499 -6.70 -28.22 7.78
CA LYS A 499 -5.39 -28.30 7.14
C LYS A 499 -4.67 -29.56 7.64
N GLY A 500 -4.08 -30.30 6.70
CA GLY A 500 -3.31 -31.51 7.01
C GLY A 500 -2.03 -31.18 7.80
N VAL A 501 -1.31 -32.23 8.17
CA VAL A 501 0.00 -32.11 8.84
C VAL A 501 1.06 -32.57 7.86
N PHE A 502 2.12 -31.77 7.67
CA PHE A 502 3.17 -32.10 6.71
C PHE A 502 4.58 -31.84 7.30
N PRO A 503 5.53 -32.77 7.17
CA PRO A 503 6.86 -32.66 7.75
C PRO A 503 7.80 -31.81 6.87
N TYR A 504 7.53 -30.50 6.80
CA TYR A 504 8.23 -29.57 5.91
C TYR A 504 9.76 -29.65 5.99
N GLU A 505 10.35 -29.47 7.19
CA GLU A 505 11.82 -29.45 7.36
C GLU A 505 12.48 -30.82 7.18
N TYR A 506 11.72 -31.90 7.35
CA TYR A 506 12.20 -33.25 7.11
C TYR A 506 12.38 -33.53 5.61
N VAL A 507 11.46 -33.05 4.76
CA VAL A 507 11.50 -33.24 3.30
C VAL A 507 12.55 -32.32 2.67
N SER A 508 13.81 -32.75 2.81
CA SER A 508 15.00 -31.97 2.41
C SER A 508 15.64 -32.39 1.09
N ASN A 509 15.25 -33.54 0.53
CA ASN A 509 15.68 -34.03 -0.78
C ASN A 509 14.61 -34.97 -1.37
N TRP A 510 14.85 -35.45 -2.60
CA TRP A 510 13.90 -36.31 -3.34
C TRP A 510 13.80 -37.73 -2.76
N ASP A 511 14.88 -38.30 -2.24
CA ASP A 511 14.93 -39.70 -1.77
C ASP A 511 14.04 -39.91 -0.54
N ILE A 512 13.87 -38.86 0.29
CA ILE A 512 12.97 -38.86 1.46
C ILE A 512 11.51 -39.09 1.04
N LEU A 513 11.12 -38.73 -0.19
CA LEU A 513 9.75 -38.95 -0.67
C LEU A 513 9.46 -40.42 -0.98
N ASP A 514 10.50 -41.26 -1.09
CA ASP A 514 10.36 -42.71 -1.33
C ASP A 514 10.24 -43.50 -0.02
N GLU A 515 10.37 -42.84 1.15
CA GLU A 515 10.15 -43.47 2.45
C GLU A 515 8.74 -44.01 2.59
N THR A 516 8.61 -45.24 3.10
CA THR A 516 7.36 -46.01 3.16
C THR A 516 6.59 -45.87 4.48
N CYS A 517 7.04 -44.98 5.37
CA CYS A 517 6.38 -44.68 6.63
C CYS A 517 6.38 -43.17 6.92
N LEU A 518 5.44 -42.74 7.77
CA LEU A 518 5.41 -41.36 8.26
C LEU A 518 6.57 -41.17 9.27
N PRO A 519 7.32 -40.05 9.20
CA PRO A 519 8.45 -39.82 10.10
C PRO A 519 7.99 -39.67 11.57
N PRO A 520 8.91 -39.83 12.54
CA PRO A 520 8.60 -39.67 13.97
C PRO A 520 8.18 -38.24 14.30
N ILE A 521 7.38 -38.06 15.37
CA ILE A 521 6.80 -36.76 15.76
C ILE A 521 7.83 -35.62 15.87
N ASP A 522 9.05 -35.92 16.32
CA ASP A 522 10.14 -34.94 16.47
C ASP A 522 10.58 -34.34 15.13
N ALA A 523 10.44 -35.08 14.03
CA ALA A 523 10.75 -34.61 12.68
C ALA A 523 9.72 -33.61 12.13
N LEU A 524 8.57 -33.44 12.82
CA LEU A 524 7.53 -32.48 12.47
C LEU A 524 7.65 -31.16 13.22
N TYR A 525 8.79 -30.91 13.88
CA TYR A 525 9.07 -29.63 14.50
C TYR A 525 9.08 -28.50 13.45
N ASN A 526 8.41 -27.40 13.78
CA ASN A 526 8.35 -26.22 12.91
C ASN A 526 9.23 -25.11 13.49
N SER A 527 10.40 -24.90 12.90
CA SER A 527 11.33 -23.84 13.32
C SER A 527 10.73 -22.43 13.15
N LEU A 528 9.84 -22.22 12.17
CA LEU A 528 9.21 -20.91 11.94
C LEU A 528 8.30 -20.53 13.11
N THR A 529 7.53 -21.46 13.67
CA THR A 529 6.67 -21.20 14.84
C THR A 529 7.39 -21.46 16.17
N GLY A 530 8.46 -22.25 16.13
CA GLY A 530 9.18 -22.78 17.29
C GLY A 530 8.30 -23.76 18.08
N GLU A 531 7.48 -24.56 17.39
CA GLU A 531 6.49 -25.48 17.98
C GLU A 531 6.66 -26.87 17.39
N SER A 532 6.64 -27.89 18.26
CA SER A 532 6.32 -29.26 17.86
C SER A 532 4.82 -29.36 17.59
N ILE A 533 4.42 -30.28 16.72
CA ILE A 533 3.01 -30.62 16.55
C ILE A 533 2.45 -31.29 17.82
N SER A 534 1.13 -31.23 18.01
CA SER A 534 0.50 -31.96 19.12
C SER A 534 0.41 -33.46 18.83
N GLU A 535 0.38 -34.28 19.87
CA GLU A 535 0.18 -35.74 19.72
C GLU A 535 -1.10 -36.05 18.93
N ASN A 536 -2.18 -35.29 19.16
CA ASN A 536 -3.44 -35.44 18.43
C ASN A 536 -3.28 -35.13 16.93
N ASP A 537 -2.45 -34.15 16.57
CA ASP A 537 -2.16 -33.83 15.17
C ASP A 537 -1.33 -34.94 14.51
N TYR A 538 -0.40 -35.55 15.24
CA TYR A 538 0.38 -36.68 14.75
C TYR A 538 -0.49 -37.93 14.55
N GLN A 539 -1.36 -38.25 15.51
CA GLN A 539 -2.33 -39.35 15.37
C GLN A 539 -3.26 -39.12 14.19
N HIS A 540 -3.70 -37.88 13.97
CA HIS A 540 -4.49 -37.52 12.79
C HIS A 540 -3.72 -37.75 11.49
N ALA A 541 -2.43 -37.40 11.43
CA ALA A 541 -1.58 -37.66 10.27
C ALA A 541 -1.46 -39.16 9.96
N LEU A 542 -1.28 -39.99 11.00
CA LEU A 542 -1.27 -41.46 10.88
C LEU A 542 -2.60 -42.03 10.39
N GLN A 543 -3.72 -41.47 10.86
CA GLN A 543 -5.06 -41.84 10.38
C GLN A 543 -5.22 -41.50 8.89
N VAL A 544 -4.82 -40.31 8.46
CA VAL A 544 -4.84 -39.91 7.04
C VAL A 544 -3.98 -40.85 6.20
N TRP A 545 -2.74 -41.12 6.63
CA TRP A 545 -1.83 -42.04 5.94
C TRP A 545 -2.50 -43.41 5.69
N LYS A 546 -3.09 -44.00 6.73
CA LYS A 546 -3.78 -45.30 6.64
C LYS A 546 -5.03 -45.23 5.78
N ALA A 547 -5.87 -44.21 6.00
CA ALA A 547 -7.18 -44.11 5.35
C ALA A 547 -7.08 -43.85 3.84
N PHE A 548 -6.04 -43.15 3.40
CA PHE A 548 -5.75 -42.94 1.97
C PHE A 548 -4.81 -44.01 1.39
N SER A 549 -4.43 -45.04 2.17
CA SER A 549 -3.55 -46.14 1.76
C SER A 549 -2.24 -45.65 1.14
N CYS A 550 -1.60 -44.64 1.75
CA CYS A 550 -0.34 -44.08 1.26
C CYS A 550 0.79 -45.12 1.36
N SER A 551 1.48 -45.36 0.24
CA SER A 551 2.60 -46.30 0.15
C SER A 551 3.96 -45.61 0.35
N SER A 552 4.01 -44.29 0.13
CA SER A 552 5.22 -43.48 0.34
C SER A 552 4.90 -42.06 0.83
N LEU A 553 5.92 -41.39 1.37
CA LEU A 553 5.80 -39.99 1.82
C LEU A 553 5.48 -39.05 0.66
N GLY A 554 5.92 -39.38 -0.56
CA GLY A 554 5.51 -38.71 -1.79
C GLY A 554 4.01 -38.78 -2.01
N GLU A 555 3.40 -39.98 -1.95
CA GLU A 555 1.93 -40.12 -2.09
C GLU A 555 1.18 -39.35 -1.00
N TYR A 556 1.68 -39.37 0.23
CA TYR A 556 1.13 -38.56 1.31
C TYR A 556 1.21 -37.06 1.01
N SER A 557 2.33 -36.59 0.46
CA SER A 557 2.49 -35.20 0.00
C SER A 557 1.51 -34.83 -1.11
N ASP A 558 1.22 -35.75 -2.04
CA ASP A 558 0.28 -35.51 -3.13
C ASP A 558 -1.15 -35.35 -2.61
N ILE A 559 -1.55 -36.21 -1.65
CA ILE A 559 -2.85 -36.09 -0.98
C ILE A 559 -2.92 -34.78 -0.21
N TYR A 560 -1.88 -34.43 0.55
CA TYR A 560 -1.80 -33.17 1.27
C TYR A 560 -2.04 -31.97 0.34
N LEU A 561 -1.26 -31.86 -0.73
CA LEU A 561 -1.36 -30.76 -1.69
C LEU A 561 -2.73 -30.73 -2.42
N LYS A 562 -3.26 -31.90 -2.79
CA LYS A 562 -4.61 -32.00 -3.39
C LYS A 562 -5.67 -31.48 -2.44
N THR A 563 -5.63 -31.89 -1.17
CA THR A 563 -6.60 -31.46 -0.15
C THR A 563 -6.50 -29.97 0.15
N ASP A 564 -5.30 -29.42 0.27
CA ASP A 564 -5.09 -27.98 0.50
C ASP A 564 -5.61 -27.13 -0.68
N THR A 565 -5.41 -27.58 -1.92
CA THR A 565 -5.92 -26.91 -3.13
C THR A 565 -7.46 -26.92 -3.18
N LEU A 566 -8.08 -28.06 -2.85
CA LEU A 566 -9.54 -28.19 -2.81
C LEU A 566 -10.15 -27.37 -1.66
N LEU A 567 -9.50 -27.37 -0.49
CA LEU A 567 -9.91 -26.58 0.65
C LEU A 567 -9.84 -25.08 0.36
N LEU A 568 -8.80 -24.62 -0.35
CA LEU A 568 -8.73 -23.26 -0.86
C LEU A 568 -9.90 -22.92 -1.80
N ALA A 569 -10.28 -23.86 -2.67
CA ALA A 569 -11.43 -23.68 -3.57
C ALA A 569 -12.73 -23.52 -2.78
N ASP A 570 -12.99 -24.38 -1.80
CA ASP A 570 -14.17 -24.30 -0.92
C ASP A 570 -14.23 -22.97 -0.16
N ILE A 571 -13.11 -22.55 0.44
CA ILE A 571 -13.02 -21.28 1.20
C ILE A 571 -13.33 -20.09 0.28
N PHE A 572 -12.71 -20.03 -0.89
CA PHE A 572 -12.85 -18.87 -1.76
C PHE A 572 -14.20 -18.85 -2.51
N GLU A 573 -14.77 -20.00 -2.89
CA GLU A 573 -16.13 -20.06 -3.45
C GLU A 573 -17.20 -19.68 -2.42
N ASN A 574 -17.03 -20.08 -1.15
CA ASN A 574 -17.89 -19.60 -0.07
C ASN A 574 -17.78 -18.07 0.07
N PHE A 575 -16.55 -17.54 0.07
CA PHE A 575 -16.32 -16.10 0.09
C PHE A 575 -16.94 -15.36 -1.10
N ARG A 576 -16.85 -15.90 -2.33
CA ARG A 576 -17.54 -15.38 -3.52
C ARG A 576 -19.04 -15.32 -3.30
N THR A 577 -19.62 -16.38 -2.77
CA THR A 577 -21.07 -16.50 -2.51
C THR A 577 -21.54 -15.47 -1.48
N ILE A 578 -20.85 -15.36 -0.34
CA ILE A 578 -21.12 -14.36 0.71
C ILE A 578 -21.04 -12.94 0.14
N THR A 579 -20.02 -12.67 -0.67
CA THR A 579 -19.80 -11.34 -1.26
C THR A 579 -20.88 -10.98 -2.28
N ILE A 580 -21.24 -11.90 -3.17
CA ILE A 580 -22.31 -11.68 -4.16
C ILE A 580 -23.65 -11.47 -3.43
N LYS A 581 -23.94 -12.27 -2.38
CA LYS A 581 -25.17 -12.13 -1.60
C LYS A 581 -25.26 -10.78 -0.90
N SER A 582 -24.20 -10.37 -0.20
CA SER A 582 -24.18 -9.15 0.62
C SER A 582 -23.96 -7.86 -0.19
N HIS A 583 -23.10 -7.89 -1.21
CA HIS A 583 -22.63 -6.68 -1.92
C HIS A 583 -22.86 -6.70 -3.44
N LYS A 584 -23.42 -7.78 -4.00
CA LYS A 584 -23.76 -7.95 -5.44
C LYS A 584 -22.57 -7.85 -6.40
N LEU A 585 -21.37 -8.17 -5.94
CA LEU A 585 -20.14 -8.14 -6.74
C LEU A 585 -19.38 -9.44 -6.58
N ASP A 586 -18.80 -9.97 -7.66
CA ASP A 586 -17.96 -11.16 -7.58
C ASP A 586 -16.48 -10.75 -7.30
N PRO A 587 -15.86 -11.22 -6.21
CA PRO A 587 -14.47 -10.91 -5.90
C PRO A 587 -13.49 -11.38 -6.99
N ALA A 588 -13.85 -12.35 -7.84
CA ALA A 588 -12.98 -12.87 -8.89
C ALA A 588 -12.62 -11.85 -10.00
N HIS A 589 -13.34 -10.72 -10.09
CA HIS A 589 -12.97 -9.61 -10.97
C HIS A 589 -11.87 -8.71 -10.42
N TYR A 590 -11.60 -8.79 -9.11
CA TYR A 590 -10.73 -7.87 -8.39
C TYR A 590 -9.36 -8.50 -8.08
N PHE A 591 -8.40 -7.66 -7.69
CA PHE A 591 -7.07 -8.09 -7.27
C PHE A 591 -6.91 -8.15 -5.75
N THR A 592 -7.75 -7.42 -5.02
CA THR A 592 -7.63 -7.20 -3.57
C THR A 592 -8.99 -6.80 -3.00
N LEU A 593 -9.27 -7.11 -1.73
CA LEU A 593 -10.49 -6.66 -1.06
C LEU A 593 -10.66 -5.13 -1.07
N PRO A 594 -9.63 -4.27 -0.90
CA PRO A 594 -9.82 -2.83 -1.04
C PRO A 594 -10.29 -2.34 -2.42
N GLY A 595 -10.00 -3.08 -3.48
CA GLY A 595 -10.59 -2.79 -4.81
C GLY A 595 -12.08 -3.11 -4.84
N LEU A 596 -12.44 -4.26 -4.29
CA LEU A 596 -13.83 -4.74 -4.18
C LEU A 596 -14.66 -3.84 -3.26
N SER A 597 -14.18 -3.53 -2.05
CA SER A 597 -14.88 -2.67 -1.09
C SER A 597 -15.13 -1.26 -1.63
N TRP A 598 -14.21 -0.73 -2.44
CA TRP A 598 -14.38 0.57 -3.08
C TRP A 598 -15.55 0.57 -4.07
N ASP A 599 -15.61 -0.42 -4.96
CA ASP A 599 -16.70 -0.53 -5.94
C ASP A 599 -18.02 -0.91 -5.26
N ALA A 600 -17.98 -1.75 -4.22
CA ALA A 600 -19.14 -2.09 -3.41
C ALA A 600 -19.76 -0.85 -2.74
N MET A 601 -18.92 0.01 -2.15
CA MET A 601 -19.34 1.28 -1.56
C MET A 601 -19.94 2.23 -2.61
N LEU A 602 -19.29 2.39 -3.78
CA LEU A 602 -19.80 3.25 -4.85
C LEU A 602 -21.14 2.77 -5.40
N ARG A 603 -21.32 1.45 -5.54
CA ARG A 603 -22.57 0.84 -5.98
C ARG A 603 -23.66 1.07 -4.93
N PHE A 604 -23.39 0.73 -3.67
CA PHE A 604 -24.37 0.81 -2.59
C PHE A 604 -24.86 2.24 -2.32
N THR A 605 -23.94 3.20 -2.28
CA THR A 605 -24.26 4.60 -1.98
C THR A 605 -24.76 5.39 -3.18
N ASN A 606 -24.53 4.89 -4.40
CA ASN A 606 -24.75 5.62 -5.66
C ASN A 606 -24.10 7.03 -5.68
N CYS A 607 -23.09 7.24 -4.83
CA CYS A 607 -22.47 8.56 -4.68
C CYS A 607 -21.67 8.96 -5.92
N ARG A 608 -21.62 10.27 -6.16
CA ARG A 608 -20.82 10.89 -7.23
C ARG A 608 -19.78 11.80 -6.60
N LEU A 609 -18.54 11.32 -6.52
CA LEU A 609 -17.44 12.02 -5.88
C LEU A 609 -16.68 12.85 -6.91
N GLU A 610 -16.65 14.17 -6.74
CA GLU A 610 -15.84 15.05 -7.59
C GLU A 610 -14.34 14.86 -7.31
N LEU A 611 -13.53 14.76 -8.36
CA LEU A 611 -12.09 14.70 -8.27
C LEU A 611 -11.50 16.10 -8.36
N LEU A 612 -10.46 16.37 -7.57
CA LEU A 612 -9.75 17.65 -7.60
C LEU A 612 -9.14 17.89 -8.99
N THR A 613 -9.52 19.00 -9.61
CA THR A 613 -9.02 19.44 -10.93
C THR A 613 -8.03 20.59 -10.85
N ASP A 614 -7.63 20.99 -9.65
CA ASP A 614 -6.55 21.93 -9.36
C ASP A 614 -5.41 21.24 -8.59
N TYR A 615 -4.19 21.35 -9.11
CA TYR A 615 -3.01 20.76 -8.47
C TYR A 615 -2.66 21.43 -7.14
N GLU A 616 -2.97 22.72 -6.95
CA GLU A 616 -2.74 23.39 -5.67
C GLU A 616 -3.65 22.83 -4.57
N GLN A 617 -4.90 22.46 -4.91
CA GLN A 617 -5.81 21.79 -3.98
C GLN A 617 -5.23 20.44 -3.59
N ILE A 618 -4.77 19.64 -4.56
CA ILE A 618 -4.13 18.33 -4.31
C ILE A 618 -2.92 18.48 -3.37
N LEU A 619 -2.04 19.45 -3.63
CA LEU A 619 -0.86 19.71 -2.78
C LEU A 619 -1.25 20.13 -1.36
N MET A 620 -2.32 20.93 -1.21
CA MET A 620 -2.87 21.29 0.09
C MET A 620 -3.37 20.05 0.84
N ILE A 621 -4.18 19.20 0.20
CA ILE A 621 -4.67 17.97 0.84
C ILE A 621 -3.52 17.01 1.18
N GLU A 622 -2.58 16.76 0.26
CA GLU A 622 -1.43 15.88 0.52
C GLU A 622 -0.60 16.34 1.74
N ARG A 623 -0.51 17.65 2.00
CA ARG A 623 0.19 18.20 3.18
C ARG A 623 -0.63 18.12 4.46
N GLY A 624 -1.96 18.23 4.38
CA GLY A 624 -2.86 18.14 5.53
C GLY A 624 -3.11 16.72 6.02
N ILE A 625 -2.84 15.71 5.19
CA ILE A 625 -2.98 14.30 5.57
C ILE A 625 -1.96 13.91 6.66
N ARG A 626 -2.47 13.58 7.85
CA ARG A 626 -1.70 13.12 9.02
C ARG A 626 -2.43 11.96 9.69
N GLY A 627 -1.72 10.85 9.89
CA GLY A 627 -2.27 9.62 10.47
C GLY A 627 -2.72 9.75 11.92
N GLY A 628 -3.06 8.61 12.54
CA GLY A 628 -3.40 8.53 13.96
C GLY A 628 -2.25 8.98 14.88
N ILE A 629 -2.61 9.58 16.01
CA ILE A 629 -1.66 9.99 17.05
C ILE A 629 -1.19 8.73 17.77
N CYS A 630 0.11 8.62 18.04
CA CYS A 630 0.63 7.54 18.87
C CYS A 630 1.84 8.02 19.64
N GLN A 631 1.77 7.96 20.97
CA GLN A 631 2.80 8.44 21.89
C GLN A 631 2.69 7.75 23.25
N VAL A 632 3.78 7.76 24.00
CA VAL A 632 3.84 7.34 25.40
C VAL A 632 3.91 8.61 26.25
N GLY A 633 2.86 8.96 26.99
CA GLY A 633 2.83 10.12 27.89
C GLY A 633 3.45 9.83 29.26
N HIS A 634 3.31 8.60 29.75
CA HIS A 634 3.95 8.13 30.97
C HIS A 634 4.41 6.69 30.77
N ARG A 635 5.69 6.38 31.05
CA ARG A 635 6.33 5.16 30.56
C ARG A 635 6.17 3.95 31.47
N PHE A 636 5.79 4.15 32.71
CA PHE A 636 5.53 3.09 33.67
C PHE A 636 4.45 3.56 34.63
N ALA A 637 3.47 2.70 34.91
CA ALA A 637 2.43 2.94 35.89
C ALA A 637 2.09 1.64 36.59
N GLU A 638 1.88 1.70 37.89
CA GLU A 638 1.42 0.59 38.72
C GLU A 638 0.14 1.00 39.44
N ALA A 639 -0.82 0.09 39.51
CA ALA A 639 -2.10 0.34 40.17
C ALA A 639 -1.97 0.03 41.68
N ASN A 640 -2.62 0.85 42.50
CA ASN A 640 -2.75 0.64 43.94
C ASN A 640 -4.21 0.87 44.33
N ASN A 641 -5.02 -0.19 44.41
CA ASN A 641 -6.44 -0.05 44.74
C ASN A 641 -6.95 -1.21 45.59
N LYS A 642 -8.08 -0.99 46.28
CA LYS A 642 -8.71 -1.90 47.25
C LYS A 642 -9.03 -3.31 46.74
N TYR A 643 -9.02 -3.54 45.43
CA TYR A 643 -9.29 -4.85 44.85
C TYR A 643 -8.03 -5.71 44.64
N LEU A 644 -6.84 -5.13 44.86
CA LEU A 644 -5.57 -5.84 44.79
C LEU A 644 -5.20 -6.46 46.15
N SER A 645 -4.62 -7.65 46.12
CA SER A 645 -4.14 -8.34 47.33
C SER A 645 -3.01 -7.60 48.05
N ASN A 646 -2.21 -6.83 47.31
CA ASN A 646 -1.10 -6.02 47.80
C ASN A 646 -1.45 -4.54 47.97
N TYR A 647 -2.74 -4.20 48.14
CA TYR A 647 -3.19 -2.82 48.32
C TYR A 647 -2.52 -2.14 49.51
N ASN A 648 -1.92 -0.97 49.29
CA ASN A 648 -1.29 -0.17 50.32
C ASN A 648 -2.13 1.07 50.64
N LEU A 649 -2.70 1.11 51.84
CA LEU A 649 -3.49 2.22 52.37
C LEU A 649 -2.70 3.54 52.51
N LEU A 650 -1.37 3.48 52.57
CA LEU A 650 -0.50 4.67 52.66
C LEU A 650 -0.28 5.35 51.31
N LEU A 651 -0.54 4.65 50.21
CA LEU A 651 -0.39 5.19 48.85
C LEU A 651 -1.76 5.63 48.31
N PRO A 652 -1.81 6.65 47.43
CA PRO A 652 -3.05 7.04 46.78
C PRO A 652 -3.73 5.89 46.05
N SER A 653 -5.06 5.84 46.09
CA SER A 653 -5.85 4.86 45.33
C SER A 653 -5.75 5.16 43.84
N THR A 654 -5.08 4.29 43.09
CA THR A 654 -4.85 4.43 41.66
C THR A 654 -5.29 3.19 40.88
N PHE A 655 -5.87 3.43 39.71
CA PHE A 655 -6.32 2.43 38.76
C PHE A 655 -5.68 2.68 37.40
N ILE A 656 -5.54 1.61 36.61
CA ILE A 656 -5.16 1.69 35.20
C ILE A 656 -6.33 1.17 34.37
N THR A 657 -6.71 1.89 33.31
CA THR A 657 -7.76 1.47 32.38
C THR A 657 -7.26 1.53 30.95
N TYR A 658 -7.70 0.58 30.12
CA TYR A 658 -7.39 0.51 28.70
C TYR A 658 -8.67 0.64 27.88
N GLN A 659 -8.92 1.84 27.35
CA GLN A 659 -10.15 2.18 26.65
C GLN A 659 -9.90 2.31 25.14
N ASP A 660 -10.67 1.59 24.32
CA ASP A 660 -10.54 1.55 22.86
C ASP A 660 -11.84 1.98 22.17
N CYS A 661 -11.77 2.89 21.21
CA CYS A 661 -12.94 3.41 20.51
C CYS A 661 -13.47 2.37 19.51
N ASN A 662 -14.74 2.01 19.64
CA ASN A 662 -15.44 1.14 18.72
C ASN A 662 -15.51 1.75 17.30
N ASN A 663 -14.68 1.23 16.40
CA ASN A 663 -14.65 1.58 14.97
C ASN A 663 -14.52 3.10 14.73
N LEU A 664 -13.45 3.72 15.25
CA LEU A 664 -13.21 5.16 15.16
C LEU A 664 -13.32 5.72 13.73
N TYR A 665 -12.69 5.06 12.75
CA TYR A 665 -12.80 5.50 11.36
C TYR A 665 -14.22 5.32 10.79
N GLY A 666 -14.93 4.26 11.20
CA GLY A 666 -16.34 4.09 10.87
C GLY A 666 -17.21 5.22 11.43
N TYR A 667 -17.00 5.63 12.68
CA TYR A 667 -17.65 6.79 13.28
C TYR A 667 -17.42 8.05 12.44
N ALA A 668 -16.15 8.35 12.10
CA ALA A 668 -15.82 9.50 11.28
C ALA A 668 -16.38 9.41 9.85
N MET A 669 -16.47 8.21 9.28
CA MET A 669 -17.07 7.98 7.97
C MET A 669 -18.60 8.09 7.96
N SER A 670 -19.25 7.96 9.12
CA SER A 670 -20.70 8.18 9.26
C SER A 670 -21.07 9.66 9.45
N LYS A 671 -20.09 10.55 9.60
CA LYS A 671 -20.30 12.01 9.68
C LYS A 671 -20.42 12.65 8.28
N TYR A 672 -20.71 13.95 8.24
CA TYR A 672 -20.75 14.69 6.99
C TYR A 672 -19.35 14.75 6.39
N LEU A 673 -19.23 14.24 5.16
CA LEU A 673 -17.98 14.17 4.43
C LEU A 673 -18.06 14.95 3.12
N PRO A 674 -16.95 15.59 2.70
CA PRO A 674 -16.85 16.24 1.41
C PRO A 674 -17.18 15.27 0.26
N TYR A 675 -17.90 15.75 -0.76
CA TYR A 675 -18.13 15.00 -2.00
C TYR A 675 -17.94 15.81 -3.29
N GLY A 676 -17.93 17.15 -3.22
CA GLY A 676 -17.75 18.01 -4.40
C GLY A 676 -17.86 19.50 -4.12
N GLY A 677 -17.98 20.32 -5.15
CA GLY A 677 -18.11 21.78 -5.06
C GLY A 677 -16.81 22.49 -4.66
N PHE A 678 -15.65 21.92 -4.98
CA PHE A 678 -14.36 22.44 -4.51
C PHE A 678 -14.00 23.79 -5.14
N LYS A 679 -13.93 24.85 -4.33
CA LYS A 679 -13.53 26.18 -4.79
C LYS A 679 -12.67 26.91 -3.77
N TRP A 680 -11.74 27.73 -4.27
CA TRP A 680 -11.00 28.66 -3.44
C TRP A 680 -11.90 29.83 -3.06
N VAL A 681 -11.91 30.21 -1.78
CA VAL A 681 -12.65 31.37 -1.26
C VAL A 681 -11.71 32.33 -0.54
N ASP A 682 -12.08 33.61 -0.47
CA ASP A 682 -11.30 34.61 0.25
C ASP A 682 -11.38 34.34 1.76
N PRO A 683 -10.25 34.20 2.48
CA PRO A 683 -10.24 34.01 3.92
C PRO A 683 -11.06 35.05 4.71
N LYS A 684 -11.24 36.28 4.19
CA LYS A 684 -12.02 37.34 4.85
C LYS A 684 -13.54 37.12 4.81
N GLN A 685 -14.02 36.23 3.95
CA GLN A 685 -15.45 36.00 3.72
C GLN A 685 -16.03 34.87 4.57
N ILE A 686 -15.23 34.31 5.48
CA ILE A 686 -15.57 33.08 6.18
C ILE A 686 -15.72 33.39 7.65
N ASP A 687 -16.88 33.02 8.16
CA ASP A 687 -17.17 32.96 9.57
C ASP A 687 -17.30 31.49 9.97
N LEU A 688 -16.45 31.05 10.90
CA LEU A 688 -16.43 29.66 11.37
C LEU A 688 -17.54 29.39 12.39
N ASP A 689 -18.08 30.43 13.03
CA ASP A 689 -19.06 30.29 14.11
C ASP A 689 -20.45 29.98 13.55
N LEU A 690 -20.74 30.45 12.34
CA LEU A 690 -21.97 30.15 11.60
C LEU A 690 -22.05 28.71 11.06
N LEU A 691 -20.99 27.91 11.21
CA LEU A 691 -20.91 26.55 10.69
C LEU A 691 -21.06 25.51 11.80
N ASN A 692 -21.80 24.46 11.46
CA ASN A 692 -21.95 23.26 12.29
C ASN A 692 -21.60 22.00 11.50
N GLU A 693 -21.54 20.85 12.19
CA GLU A 693 -21.17 19.57 11.58
C GLU A 693 -22.11 19.10 10.46
N THR A 694 -23.34 19.62 10.39
CA THR A 694 -24.37 19.24 9.39
C THR A 694 -24.58 20.29 8.29
N SER A 695 -23.77 21.35 8.27
CA SER A 695 -23.88 22.42 7.27
C SER A 695 -23.66 21.86 5.86
N GLU A 696 -24.38 22.36 4.84
CA GLU A 696 -24.22 21.89 3.45
C GLU A 696 -22.79 22.13 2.93
N LYS A 697 -22.12 23.16 3.45
CA LYS A 697 -20.76 23.56 3.10
C LYS A 697 -19.81 23.38 4.28
N GLY A 698 -18.57 23.01 3.98
CA GLY A 698 -17.47 22.94 4.92
C GLY A 698 -16.17 23.47 4.31
N TYR A 699 -15.12 23.57 5.12
CA TYR A 699 -13.83 24.14 4.71
C TYR A 699 -12.62 23.28 5.11
N ILE A 700 -11.60 23.28 4.24
CA ILE A 700 -10.24 22.87 4.56
C ILE A 700 -9.38 24.14 4.56
N LEU A 701 -8.73 24.40 5.68
CA LEU A 701 -8.10 25.68 5.99
C LEU A 701 -6.59 25.48 6.09
N ASP A 702 -5.83 26.45 5.58
CA ASP A 702 -4.39 26.61 5.83
C ASP A 702 -4.24 27.77 6.83
N VAL A 703 -3.83 27.48 8.06
CA VAL A 703 -3.87 28.42 9.18
C VAL A 703 -2.52 28.60 9.87
N THR A 704 -2.39 29.72 10.57
CA THR A 704 -1.31 29.98 11.52
C THR A 704 -1.94 30.15 12.90
N LEU A 705 -1.47 29.36 13.87
CA LEU A 705 -2.00 29.33 15.23
C LEU A 705 -0.85 29.56 16.21
N ASN A 706 -1.11 30.38 17.23
CA ASN A 706 -0.26 30.48 18.40
C ASN A 706 -0.76 29.51 19.46
N TYR A 707 0.17 28.83 20.14
CA TYR A 707 -0.12 27.93 21.25
C TYR A 707 0.26 28.64 22.56
N PRO A 708 -0.71 29.11 23.36
CA PRO A 708 -0.42 29.84 24.59
C PRO A 708 0.32 28.98 25.62
N THR A 709 1.33 29.55 26.27
CA THR A 709 2.09 28.87 27.35
C THR A 709 1.21 28.52 28.54
N SER A 710 0.15 29.28 28.80
CA SER A 710 -0.84 28.99 29.85
C SER A 710 -1.54 27.63 29.67
N LEU A 711 -1.60 27.09 28.44
CA LEU A 711 -2.22 25.80 28.15
C LEU A 711 -1.24 24.64 28.22
N HIS A 712 0.06 24.89 28.40
CA HIS A 712 1.08 23.83 28.32
C HIS A 712 0.90 22.76 29.37
N ASN A 713 0.56 23.14 30.60
CA ASN A 713 0.28 22.20 31.68
C ASN A 713 -0.96 21.35 31.39
N LEU A 714 -2.03 21.98 30.93
CA LEU A 714 -3.31 21.33 30.64
C LEU A 714 -3.23 20.39 29.42
N HIS A 715 -2.49 20.79 28.40
CA HIS A 715 -2.42 20.06 27.13
C HIS A 715 -1.18 19.17 26.99
N ASN A 716 -0.36 19.05 28.04
CA ASN A 716 0.88 18.27 28.00
C ASN A 716 0.66 16.83 27.52
N ASP A 717 -0.41 16.22 28.01
CA ASP A 717 -0.71 14.81 27.79
C ASP A 717 -1.15 14.54 26.35
N LEU A 718 -1.96 15.44 25.75
CA LEU A 718 -2.46 15.27 24.39
C LEU A 718 -2.53 16.60 23.60
N PRO A 719 -1.39 17.21 23.22
CA PRO A 719 -1.39 18.48 22.50
C PRO A 719 -2.22 18.47 21.22
N PHE A 720 -3.08 19.48 21.04
CA PHE A 720 -3.86 19.67 19.82
C PHE A 720 -3.01 19.77 18.54
N LEU A 721 -3.62 19.37 17.42
CA LEU A 721 -3.11 19.60 16.06
C LEU A 721 -1.68 19.05 15.81
N ALA A 722 -1.43 17.78 16.10
CA ALA A 722 -0.14 17.12 15.88
C ALA A 722 0.44 17.36 14.47
N GLU A 723 1.75 17.65 14.38
CA GLU A 723 2.44 18.03 13.15
C GLU A 723 3.58 17.08 12.77
N ASN A 724 3.88 16.97 11.47
CA ASN A 724 5.04 16.21 10.99
C ASN A 724 6.31 17.06 11.05
N ILE A 725 7.01 17.04 12.18
CA ILE A 725 8.26 17.77 12.42
C ILE A 725 9.50 16.87 12.26
N MET A 726 10.67 17.49 12.14
CA MET A 726 11.96 16.79 12.10
C MET A 726 12.50 16.64 13.52
N VAL A 727 12.63 15.41 14.01
CA VAL A 727 13.26 15.10 15.29
C VAL A 727 14.44 14.17 15.04
N GLU A 728 15.64 14.55 15.46
CA GLU A 728 16.88 13.79 15.25
C GLU A 728 17.07 13.33 13.79
N GLY A 729 16.88 14.26 12.84
CA GLY A 729 17.01 13.95 11.41
C GLY A 729 15.86 13.12 10.81
N GLN A 730 14.81 12.80 11.58
CA GLN A 730 13.69 11.98 11.14
C GLN A 730 12.35 12.72 11.18
N LYS A 731 11.60 12.70 10.07
CA LYS A 731 10.25 13.28 10.01
C LYS A 731 9.23 12.39 10.75
N LYS A 732 8.67 12.87 11.87
CA LYS A 732 7.72 12.15 12.74
C LYS A 732 6.46 12.98 12.97
N LEU A 733 5.31 12.32 13.09
CA LEU A 733 4.08 12.96 13.55
C LEU A 733 4.16 13.08 15.08
N VAL A 734 4.17 14.32 15.58
CA VAL A 734 4.39 14.64 16.99
C VAL A 734 3.30 15.61 17.47
N PRO A 735 2.61 15.28 18.57
CA PRO A 735 1.87 16.26 19.36
C PRO A 735 2.86 17.12 20.15
N HIS A 736 3.05 18.38 19.77
CA HIS A 736 3.96 19.33 20.45
C HIS A 736 3.24 20.63 20.81
N LEU A 737 3.83 21.42 21.71
CA LEU A 737 3.19 22.62 22.27
C LEU A 737 3.58 23.94 21.59
N GLY A 738 4.38 23.95 20.52
CA GLY A 738 4.69 25.20 19.82
C GLY A 738 3.66 25.65 18.78
N SER A 739 3.92 26.80 18.17
CA SER A 739 3.03 27.42 17.18
C SER A 739 2.92 26.60 15.89
N ARG A 740 1.74 26.63 15.26
CA ARG A 740 1.48 25.95 13.99
C ARG A 740 1.55 26.95 12.85
N VAL A 741 2.39 26.68 11.86
CA VAL A 741 2.63 27.61 10.74
C VAL A 741 2.29 26.94 9.41
N ASN A 742 1.31 27.50 8.69
CA ASN A 742 0.72 26.90 7.49
C ASN A 742 0.15 25.49 7.72
N TYR A 743 -0.53 25.30 8.84
CA TYR A 743 -1.12 24.03 9.23
C TYR A 743 -2.44 23.82 8.49
N ILE A 744 -2.61 22.65 7.87
CA ILE A 744 -3.78 22.37 7.02
C ILE A 744 -4.75 21.46 7.76
N CYS A 745 -5.99 21.90 7.97
CA CYS A 745 -6.95 21.10 8.73
C CYS A 745 -8.39 21.28 8.27
N HIS A 746 -9.23 20.32 8.64
CA HIS A 746 -10.67 20.45 8.57
C HIS A 746 -11.17 21.57 9.50
N TYR A 747 -12.25 22.26 9.13
CA TYR A 747 -12.79 23.36 9.95
C TYR A 747 -13.23 22.91 11.35
N LEU A 748 -13.81 21.71 11.49
CA LEU A 748 -14.29 21.20 12.79
C LEU A 748 -13.16 21.03 13.83
N ILE A 749 -12.02 20.45 13.43
CA ILE A 749 -10.90 20.26 14.37
C ILE A 749 -10.22 21.59 14.70
N LEU A 750 -10.28 22.57 13.80
CA LEU A 750 -9.86 23.93 14.11
C LEU A 750 -10.79 24.55 15.15
N LYS A 751 -12.10 24.46 14.95
CA LYS A 751 -13.10 25.01 15.88
C LYS A 751 -12.90 24.47 17.30
N GLN A 752 -12.79 23.15 17.45
CA GLN A 752 -12.47 22.52 18.73
C GLN A 752 -11.17 23.05 19.34
N ALA A 753 -10.11 23.20 18.55
CA ALA A 753 -8.84 23.73 19.07
C ALA A 753 -8.96 25.18 19.56
N LEU A 754 -9.77 26.02 18.90
CA LEU A 754 -10.03 27.40 19.33
C LEU A 754 -10.90 27.45 20.59
N GLU A 755 -11.90 26.58 20.70
CA GLU A 755 -12.74 26.41 21.89
C GLU A 755 -11.90 26.03 23.12
N HIS A 756 -10.83 25.25 22.94
CA HIS A 756 -9.84 24.94 23.99
C HIS A 756 -8.68 25.95 24.09
N GLY A 757 -8.85 27.17 23.56
CA GLY A 757 -7.97 28.31 23.85
C GLY A 757 -6.75 28.49 22.94
N LEU A 758 -6.60 27.72 21.84
CA LEU A 758 -5.58 28.05 20.84
C LEU A 758 -5.95 29.35 20.12
N ASN A 759 -4.95 30.18 19.81
CA ASN A 759 -5.17 31.50 19.23
C ASN A 759 -4.96 31.48 17.71
N LEU A 760 -6.01 31.75 16.94
CA LEU A 760 -5.93 31.91 15.48
C LEU A 760 -5.24 33.23 15.13
N VAL A 761 -4.02 33.15 14.60
CA VAL A 761 -3.26 34.33 14.14
C VAL A 761 -3.73 34.76 12.76
N LYS A 762 -3.88 33.79 11.84
CA LYS A 762 -4.24 34.06 10.45
C LYS A 762 -4.75 32.84 9.71
N ILE A 763 -5.75 33.03 8.86
CA ILE A 763 -6.12 32.09 7.80
C ILE A 763 -5.40 32.49 6.51
N ASN A 764 -4.54 31.60 5.99
CA ASN A 764 -3.74 31.84 4.80
C ASN A 764 -4.50 31.54 3.51
N ARG A 765 -5.21 30.40 3.47
CA ARG A 765 -5.95 29.91 2.29
C ARG A 765 -7.12 29.06 2.74
N VAL A 766 -8.20 29.06 1.94
CA VAL A 766 -9.40 28.29 2.25
C VAL A 766 -9.96 27.60 1.03
N LEU A 767 -10.22 26.30 1.18
CA LEU A 767 -10.89 25.46 0.21
C LEU A 767 -12.29 25.12 0.73
N GLU A 768 -13.32 25.70 0.12
CA GLU A 768 -14.73 25.35 0.35
C GLU A 768 -15.07 24.05 -0.37
N PHE A 769 -15.95 23.24 0.24
CA PHE A 769 -16.55 22.05 -0.37
C PHE A 769 -18.00 21.87 0.09
N LYS A 770 -18.77 21.09 -0.67
CA LYS A 770 -20.06 20.53 -0.26
C LYS A 770 -19.86 19.21 0.48
N GLN A 771 -20.65 19.00 1.53
CA GLN A 771 -20.61 17.81 2.37
C GLN A 771 -22.01 17.27 2.67
N SER A 772 -22.07 15.97 2.93
CA SER A 772 -23.27 15.26 3.41
C SER A 772 -22.86 13.94 4.06
N SER A 773 -23.77 13.26 4.76
CA SER A 773 -23.54 11.94 5.36
C SER A 773 -23.67 10.78 4.36
N TRP A 774 -23.20 10.95 3.12
CA TRP A 774 -23.41 10.02 2.00
C TRP A 774 -22.82 8.62 2.22
N LEU A 775 -21.84 8.45 3.12
CA LEU A 775 -21.21 7.17 3.42
C LEU A 775 -21.84 6.44 4.63
N ALA A 776 -22.64 7.14 5.44
CA ALA A 776 -23.17 6.62 6.71
C ALA A 776 -24.03 5.37 6.51
N CYS A 777 -24.86 5.34 5.47
CA CYS A 777 -25.73 4.19 5.18
C CYS A 777 -24.93 2.90 4.91
N TYR A 778 -23.79 3.01 4.21
CA TYR A 778 -22.91 1.88 3.93
C TYR A 778 -22.18 1.38 5.19
N ILE A 779 -21.71 2.30 6.04
CA ILE A 779 -21.07 1.93 7.32
C ILE A 779 -22.07 1.23 8.24
N ASN A 780 -23.29 1.75 8.33
CA ASN A 780 -24.36 1.15 9.13
C ASN A 780 -24.73 -0.24 8.60
N HIS A 781 -24.89 -0.40 7.29
CA HIS A 781 -25.18 -1.70 6.67
C HIS A 781 -24.13 -2.76 7.05
N ASN A 782 -22.84 -2.46 6.88
CA ASN A 782 -21.76 -3.38 7.25
C ASN A 782 -21.69 -3.64 8.76
N THR A 783 -22.07 -2.65 9.58
CA THR A 783 -22.10 -2.80 11.04
C THR A 783 -23.22 -3.75 11.46
N GLU A 784 -24.40 -3.67 10.83
CA GLU A 784 -25.50 -4.61 11.08
C GLU A 784 -25.17 -6.03 10.59
N LEU A 785 -24.59 -6.17 9.39
CA LEU A 785 -24.10 -7.47 8.91
C LEU A 785 -23.08 -8.08 9.90
N ARG A 786 -22.18 -7.26 10.45
CA ARG A 786 -21.22 -7.69 11.48
C ARG A 786 -21.86 -8.06 12.82
N LYS A 787 -23.04 -7.51 13.16
CA LYS A 787 -23.79 -7.90 14.36
C LYS A 787 -24.50 -9.24 14.17
N ILE A 788 -25.05 -9.49 12.98
CA ILE A 788 -25.79 -10.70 12.62
C ILE A 788 -24.84 -11.89 12.33
N ALA A 789 -23.62 -11.62 11.86
CA ALA A 789 -22.64 -12.66 11.52
C ALA A 789 -22.34 -13.59 12.71
N ASN A 790 -22.46 -14.91 12.46
CA ASN A 790 -22.31 -15.94 13.48
C ASN A 790 -20.85 -16.45 13.61
N ASN A 791 -20.06 -16.36 12.54
CA ASN A 791 -18.65 -16.76 12.54
C ASN A 791 -17.71 -15.53 12.57
N ASP A 792 -16.47 -15.74 13.01
CA ASP A 792 -15.51 -14.65 13.18
C ASP A 792 -14.95 -14.15 11.84
N PHE A 793 -14.90 -15.02 10.83
CA PHE A 793 -14.49 -14.66 9.47
C PHE A 793 -15.37 -13.54 8.88
N GLU A 794 -16.69 -13.70 8.91
CA GLU A 794 -17.63 -12.71 8.40
C GLU A 794 -17.58 -11.41 9.21
N LYS A 795 -17.46 -11.51 10.55
CA LYS A 795 -17.33 -10.33 11.42
C LYS A 795 -16.09 -9.50 11.05
N ASP A 796 -14.98 -10.15 10.76
CA ASP A 796 -13.74 -9.49 10.35
C ASP A 796 -13.81 -8.98 8.91
N LEU A 797 -14.49 -9.70 8.01
CA LEU A 797 -14.71 -9.28 6.64
C LEU A 797 -15.49 -7.96 6.57
N TYR A 798 -16.64 -7.86 7.25
CA TYR A 798 -17.46 -6.63 7.24
C TYR A 798 -16.75 -5.45 7.92
N LYS A 799 -15.92 -5.71 8.94
CA LYS A 799 -15.01 -4.69 9.49
C LYS A 799 -14.00 -4.22 8.44
N LEU A 800 -13.43 -5.16 7.69
CA LEU A 800 -12.42 -4.87 6.68
C LEU A 800 -12.99 -4.13 5.46
N TYR A 801 -14.27 -4.34 5.10
CA TYR A 801 -14.96 -3.53 4.09
C TYR A 801 -14.90 -2.04 4.41
N ASN A 802 -15.27 -1.66 5.63
CA ASN A 802 -15.23 -0.27 6.11
C ASN A 802 -13.80 0.27 6.10
N ASN A 803 -12.86 -0.43 6.74
CA ASN A 803 -11.45 0.01 6.82
C ASN A 803 -10.78 0.15 5.44
N SER A 804 -11.17 -0.71 4.50
CA SER A 804 -10.63 -0.70 3.14
C SER A 804 -11.09 0.52 2.34
N VAL A 805 -12.33 0.98 2.52
CA VAL A 805 -12.82 2.22 1.89
C VAL A 805 -11.96 3.40 2.33
N PHE A 806 -11.73 3.56 3.63
CA PHE A 806 -10.82 4.58 4.15
C PHE A 806 -9.41 4.46 3.52
N GLY A 807 -8.82 3.27 3.51
CA GLY A 807 -7.50 3.03 2.91
C GLY A 807 -7.41 3.45 1.43
N LYS A 808 -8.50 3.31 0.67
CA LYS A 808 -8.57 3.71 -0.76
C LYS A 808 -8.64 5.21 -0.95
N THR A 809 -9.27 5.95 -0.05
CA THR A 809 -9.23 7.42 -0.07
C THR A 809 -7.81 7.94 0.19
N MET A 810 -6.98 7.17 0.91
CA MET A 810 -5.61 7.53 1.29
C MET A 810 -4.53 7.09 0.28
N GLU A 811 -4.93 6.60 -0.89
CA GLU A 811 -4.01 6.00 -1.86
C GLU A 811 -3.06 7.04 -2.50
N ASN A 812 -1.77 6.96 -2.18
CA ASN A 812 -0.76 7.86 -2.74
C ASN A 812 -0.26 7.39 -4.12
N VAL A 813 -0.79 8.01 -5.18
CA VAL A 813 -0.43 7.71 -6.57
C VAL A 813 1.04 7.99 -6.91
N ARG A 814 1.76 8.83 -6.15
CA ARG A 814 3.18 9.11 -6.38
C ARG A 814 4.06 7.93 -6.00
N LYS A 815 3.70 7.20 -4.94
CA LYS A 815 4.47 6.06 -4.39
C LYS A 815 4.39 4.76 -5.20
N ARG A 816 3.40 4.60 -6.09
CA ARG A 816 3.32 3.38 -6.94
C ARG A 816 4.64 3.17 -7.71
N ILE A 817 5.06 1.93 -7.89
CA ILE A 817 6.30 1.62 -8.61
C ILE A 817 5.97 1.29 -10.08
N ASP A 818 6.88 1.61 -11.01
CA ASP A 818 6.78 1.21 -12.42
C ASP A 818 7.90 0.19 -12.70
N ILE A 819 7.53 -1.09 -12.75
CA ILE A 819 8.41 -2.22 -13.10
C ILE A 819 7.81 -2.92 -14.30
N LYS A 820 8.67 -3.34 -15.23
CA LYS A 820 8.29 -4.20 -16.36
C LYS A 820 9.11 -5.47 -16.34
N LEU A 821 8.42 -6.60 -16.49
CA LEU A 821 9.05 -7.87 -16.79
C LEU A 821 9.22 -8.02 -18.30
N VAL A 822 10.41 -8.42 -18.72
CA VAL A 822 10.82 -8.47 -20.12
C VAL A 822 11.44 -9.82 -20.41
N THR A 823 10.93 -10.49 -21.44
CA THR A 823 11.34 -11.83 -21.86
C THR A 823 12.08 -11.85 -23.21
N ASP A 824 12.20 -10.70 -23.88
CA ASP A 824 12.88 -10.55 -25.16
C ASP A 824 14.11 -9.66 -24.98
N GLU A 825 15.30 -10.18 -25.33
CA GLU A 825 16.58 -9.49 -25.23
C GLU A 825 16.58 -8.17 -26.02
N ARG A 826 16.05 -8.16 -27.25
CA ARG A 826 16.00 -6.95 -28.08
C ARG A 826 15.13 -5.86 -27.44
N LYS A 827 14.09 -6.27 -26.72
CA LYS A 827 13.21 -5.37 -25.97
C LYS A 827 13.86 -4.91 -24.68
N LEU A 828 14.61 -5.78 -24.00
CA LEU A 828 15.40 -5.47 -22.81
C LEU A 828 16.42 -4.37 -23.12
N GLU A 829 17.22 -4.54 -24.17
CA GLU A 829 18.16 -3.53 -24.65
C GLU A 829 17.47 -2.19 -24.90
N LYS A 830 16.38 -2.18 -25.69
CA LYS A 830 15.60 -0.96 -25.98
C LYS A 830 15.09 -0.25 -24.73
N LEU A 831 14.71 -0.99 -23.70
CA LEU A 831 14.14 -0.45 -22.46
C LEU A 831 15.21 0.05 -21.50
N ILE A 832 16.36 -0.63 -21.42
CA ILE A 832 17.52 -0.17 -20.65
C ILE A 832 18.03 1.18 -21.17
N LEU A 833 17.98 1.36 -22.49
CA LEU A 833 18.41 2.59 -23.17
C LEU A 833 17.49 3.80 -22.92
N GLN A 834 16.35 3.64 -22.25
CA GLN A 834 15.44 4.76 -21.99
C GLN A 834 15.99 5.70 -20.91
N PRO A 835 15.85 7.03 -21.07
CA PRO A 835 16.41 8.01 -20.15
C PRO A 835 15.79 7.98 -18.74
N ASN A 836 14.59 7.41 -18.61
CA ASN A 836 13.89 7.22 -17.35
C ASN A 836 14.07 5.81 -16.75
N CYS A 837 14.91 4.95 -17.34
CA CYS A 837 15.32 3.69 -16.72
C CYS A 837 16.21 3.98 -15.49
N ILE A 838 15.86 3.41 -14.34
CA ILE A 838 16.62 3.56 -13.09
C ILE A 838 17.61 2.41 -12.94
N ASN A 839 17.11 1.17 -13.08
CA ASN A 839 17.88 -0.06 -12.90
C ASN A 839 17.18 -1.25 -13.58
N TRP A 840 17.90 -2.35 -13.79
CA TRP A 840 17.34 -3.64 -14.19
C TRP A 840 17.97 -4.78 -13.39
N THR A 841 17.24 -5.86 -13.21
CA THR A 841 17.72 -7.10 -12.58
C THR A 841 17.36 -8.28 -13.48
N ILE A 842 18.37 -9.10 -13.76
CA ILE A 842 18.21 -10.35 -14.51
C ILE A 842 17.86 -11.44 -13.49
N TYR A 843 16.73 -12.11 -13.69
CA TYR A 843 16.28 -13.22 -12.85
C TYR A 843 16.84 -14.55 -13.38
N ASN A 844 16.76 -14.76 -14.69
CA ASN A 844 17.36 -15.88 -15.42
C ASN A 844 17.64 -15.47 -16.88
N GLU A 845 18.07 -16.42 -17.72
CA GLU A 845 18.40 -16.16 -19.14
C GLU A 845 17.22 -15.60 -19.96
N SER A 846 15.98 -15.96 -19.59
CA SER A 846 14.76 -15.61 -20.33
C SER A 846 13.93 -14.50 -19.70
N LEU A 847 14.35 -13.93 -18.56
CA LEU A 847 13.55 -12.96 -17.82
C LEU A 847 14.37 -11.91 -17.07
N ALA A 848 14.04 -10.65 -17.30
CA ALA A 848 14.58 -9.50 -16.57
C ALA A 848 13.47 -8.53 -16.12
N ALA A 849 13.67 -7.93 -14.95
CA ALA A 849 12.87 -6.83 -14.43
C ALA A 849 13.56 -5.48 -14.67
N ILE A 850 12.81 -4.48 -15.14
CA ILE A 850 13.31 -3.12 -15.38
C ILE A 850 12.50 -2.11 -14.58
N HIS A 851 13.19 -1.23 -13.85
CA HIS A 851 12.63 -0.19 -13.01
C HIS A 851 12.64 1.17 -13.73
N PHE A 852 11.49 1.85 -13.76
CA PHE A 852 11.35 3.16 -14.37
C PHE A 852 11.06 4.27 -13.36
N ALA A 853 11.63 5.45 -13.64
CA ALA A 853 11.19 6.70 -13.04
C ALA A 853 9.86 7.12 -13.67
N LYS A 854 8.91 7.54 -12.83
CA LYS A 854 7.63 8.08 -13.28
C LYS A 854 7.83 9.41 -13.97
N THR A 855 7.45 9.45 -15.24
CA THR A 855 7.45 10.65 -16.08
C THR A 855 6.10 11.37 -16.05
N LYS A 856 5.04 10.65 -15.66
CA LYS A 856 3.65 11.11 -15.62
C LYS A 856 2.93 10.58 -14.39
N ILE A 857 2.10 11.42 -13.78
CA ILE A 857 1.27 11.08 -12.60
C ILE A 857 -0.15 11.57 -12.84
N LEU A 858 -1.11 10.65 -12.85
CA LEU A 858 -2.54 10.95 -12.90
C LEU A 858 -3.11 10.99 -11.48
N PHE A 859 -3.67 12.12 -11.07
CA PHE A 859 -4.35 12.26 -9.78
C PHE A 859 -5.83 11.97 -9.94
N ASN A 860 -6.23 10.73 -9.66
CA ASN A 860 -7.61 10.26 -9.81
C ASN A 860 -8.17 9.63 -8.53
N LYS A 861 -7.80 10.19 -7.37
CA LYS A 861 -8.18 9.69 -6.05
C LYS A 861 -8.81 10.81 -5.22
N PRO A 862 -9.96 10.56 -4.56
CA PRO A 862 -10.62 11.57 -3.72
C PRO A 862 -9.93 11.66 -2.35
N ILE A 863 -8.69 12.14 -2.34
CA ILE A 863 -7.83 12.18 -1.13
C ILE A 863 -8.33 13.12 -0.04
N TYR A 864 -9.23 14.05 -0.37
CA TYR A 864 -9.85 14.96 0.59
C TYR A 864 -10.71 14.21 1.61
N ILE A 865 -11.30 13.07 1.24
CA ILE A 865 -12.10 12.24 2.16
C ILE A 865 -11.18 11.69 3.25
N GLY A 866 -10.01 11.18 2.86
CA GLY A 866 -9.03 10.63 3.81
C GLY A 866 -8.54 11.68 4.81
N LEU A 867 -8.32 12.91 4.37
CA LEU A 867 -8.01 14.05 5.26
C LEU A 867 -9.14 14.31 6.25
N SER A 868 -10.39 14.48 5.76
CA SER A 868 -11.54 14.76 6.63
C SER A 868 -11.78 13.64 7.65
N VAL A 869 -11.74 12.37 7.23
CA VAL A 869 -11.89 11.22 8.14
C VAL A 869 -10.81 11.24 9.22
N LEU A 870 -9.55 11.49 8.85
CA LEU A 870 -8.45 11.55 9.81
C LEU A 870 -8.58 12.69 10.82
N ASP A 871 -9.09 13.86 10.41
CA ASP A 871 -9.25 15.00 11.32
C ASP A 871 -10.50 14.85 12.19
N ILE A 872 -11.62 14.37 11.65
CA ILE A 872 -12.85 14.05 12.42
C ILE A 872 -12.58 12.93 13.44
N SER A 873 -11.75 11.94 13.09
CA SER A 873 -11.34 10.90 14.04
C SER A 873 -10.55 11.48 15.21
N LYS A 874 -9.63 12.42 14.95
CA LYS A 874 -8.88 13.10 16.04
C LYS A 874 -9.80 13.96 16.89
N LEU A 875 -10.76 14.66 16.26
CA LEU A 875 -11.76 15.46 16.97
C LEU A 875 -12.51 14.62 18.01
N HIS A 876 -12.93 13.41 17.65
CA HIS A 876 -13.62 12.50 18.58
C HIS A 876 -12.72 12.03 19.74
N MET A 877 -11.45 11.77 19.46
CA MET A 877 -10.47 11.40 20.49
C MET A 877 -10.15 12.56 21.44
N TYR A 878 -10.03 13.78 20.93
CA TYR A 878 -9.87 14.98 21.75
C TYR A 878 -11.11 15.25 22.58
N TYR A 879 -12.31 15.09 22.01
CA TYR A 879 -13.57 15.23 22.73
C TYR A 879 -13.60 14.29 23.95
N TYR A 880 -13.29 13.02 23.75
CA TYR A 880 -13.29 12.08 24.86
C TYR A 880 -12.27 12.41 25.94
N HIS A 881 -11.08 12.89 25.57
CA HIS A 881 -10.06 13.28 26.53
C HIS A 881 -10.41 14.58 27.26
N TYR A 882 -10.64 15.67 26.54
CA TYR A 882 -10.76 17.02 27.08
C TYR A 882 -12.17 17.40 27.55
N ASP A 883 -13.22 16.81 26.96
CA ASP A 883 -14.61 17.17 27.27
C ASP A 883 -15.32 16.14 28.17
N VAL A 884 -14.75 14.92 28.31
CA VAL A 884 -15.34 13.85 29.13
C VAL A 884 -14.42 13.45 30.28
N MET A 885 -13.23 12.94 29.98
CA MET A 885 -12.35 12.36 31.01
C MET A 885 -11.69 13.43 31.89
N LEU A 886 -11.13 14.48 31.27
CA LEU A 886 -10.41 15.53 31.99
C LEU A 886 -11.33 16.35 32.92
N PRO A 887 -12.57 16.73 32.54
CA PRO A 887 -13.48 17.42 33.47
C PRO A 887 -13.96 16.54 34.62
N TYR A 888 -14.15 15.22 34.41
CA TYR A 888 -14.61 14.30 35.45
C TYR A 888 -13.53 14.06 36.53
N TYR A 889 -12.28 13.81 36.12
CA TYR A 889 -11.20 13.50 37.06
C TYR A 889 -10.37 14.73 37.46
N GLY A 890 -10.24 15.71 36.58
CA GLY A 890 -9.32 16.84 36.75
C GLY A 890 -7.87 16.50 36.39
N ASN A 891 -7.10 17.54 36.07
CA ASN A 891 -5.73 17.41 35.52
C ASN A 891 -4.72 16.72 36.45
N ASN A 892 -4.93 16.78 37.77
CA ASN A 892 -4.00 16.19 38.74
C ASN A 892 -4.27 14.70 39.02
N ARG A 893 -5.47 14.21 38.72
CA ARG A 893 -5.89 12.82 38.99
C ARG A 893 -5.92 11.94 37.75
N LEU A 894 -5.91 12.54 36.56
CA LEU A 894 -5.90 11.83 35.29
C LEU A 894 -4.54 11.97 34.61
N LYS A 895 -3.92 10.85 34.26
CA LYS A 895 -2.66 10.83 33.52
C LYS A 895 -2.76 9.93 32.30
N LEU A 896 -2.51 10.49 31.12
CA LEU A 896 -2.49 9.72 29.87
C LEU A 896 -1.16 8.99 29.73
N CYS A 897 -1.14 7.69 30.02
CA CYS A 897 0.05 6.86 29.90
C CYS A 897 0.41 6.59 28.44
N TYR A 898 -0.59 6.24 27.62
CA TYR A 898 -0.35 5.85 26.24
C TYR A 898 -1.56 6.11 25.34
N THR A 899 -1.31 6.41 24.07
CA THR A 899 -2.33 6.40 23.02
C THR A 899 -1.79 5.78 21.73
N ASP A 900 -2.63 5.02 21.03
CA ASP A 900 -2.40 4.62 19.65
C ASP A 900 -3.69 4.69 18.85
N THR A 901 -3.84 5.77 18.07
CA THR A 901 -4.90 6.03 17.09
C THR A 901 -6.30 6.15 17.69
N ASP A 902 -6.85 5.06 18.19
CA ASP A 902 -8.22 4.88 18.67
C ASP A 902 -8.30 4.44 20.12
N SER A 903 -7.17 4.35 20.82
CA SER A 903 -7.12 3.91 22.21
C SER A 903 -6.39 4.85 23.15
N PHE A 904 -6.77 4.77 24.42
CA PHE A 904 -6.16 5.42 25.56
C PHE A 904 -5.85 4.41 26.67
N ILE A 905 -4.67 4.54 27.27
CA ILE A 905 -4.33 3.92 28.54
C ILE A 905 -4.16 5.04 29.55
N TYR A 906 -5.03 5.07 30.56
CA TYR A 906 -5.01 6.08 31.62
C TYR A 906 -4.54 5.46 32.92
N GLN A 907 -3.81 6.25 33.71
CA GLN A 907 -3.68 6.07 35.15
C GLN A 907 -4.59 7.10 35.83
N ILE A 908 -5.45 6.63 36.73
CA ILE A 908 -6.52 7.41 37.32
C ILE A 908 -6.42 7.29 38.84
N GLN A 909 -6.39 8.42 39.54
CA GLN A 909 -6.50 8.47 41.00
C GLN A 909 -7.97 8.66 41.40
N THR A 910 -8.59 7.62 41.97
CA THR A 910 -10.00 7.58 42.38
C THR A 910 -10.23 6.50 43.43
N ASP A 911 -11.32 6.59 44.19
CA ASP A 911 -11.70 5.59 45.21
C ASP A 911 -12.24 4.31 44.59
N ASP A 912 -12.93 4.41 43.43
CA ASP A 912 -13.56 3.27 42.76
C ASP A 912 -13.79 3.53 41.26
N LEU A 913 -12.86 3.05 40.44
CA LEU A 913 -12.97 3.17 38.98
C LEU A 913 -14.26 2.55 38.42
N TYR A 914 -14.74 1.45 39.00
CA TYR A 914 -15.90 0.76 38.46
C TYR A 914 -17.17 1.54 38.76
N LYS A 915 -17.27 2.20 39.92
CA LYS A 915 -18.34 3.15 40.18
C LYS A 915 -18.31 4.30 39.15
N ASP A 916 -17.13 4.88 38.92
CA ASP A 916 -16.95 5.98 37.98
C ASP A 916 -17.33 5.57 36.53
N MET A 917 -17.01 4.34 36.12
CA MET A 917 -17.44 3.78 34.82
C MET A 917 -18.95 3.61 34.72
N GLY A 918 -19.64 3.36 35.83
CA GLY A 918 -21.10 3.34 35.92
C GLY A 918 -21.69 4.72 35.60
N ASP A 919 -21.10 5.79 36.13
CA ASP A 919 -21.52 7.17 35.84
C ASP A 919 -21.22 7.56 34.39
N LEU A 920 -20.08 7.11 33.86
CA LEU A 920 -19.64 7.34 32.48
C LEU A 920 -20.28 6.40 31.45
N ASN A 921 -21.28 5.60 31.83
CA ASN A 921 -21.89 4.57 30.96
C ASN A 921 -22.39 5.11 29.62
N ALA A 922 -22.74 6.40 29.53
CA ALA A 922 -23.20 7.01 28.30
C ALA A 922 -22.12 7.01 27.21
N HIS A 923 -20.84 6.99 27.60
CA HIS A 923 -19.69 7.03 26.69
C HIS A 923 -19.03 5.66 26.50
N LEU A 924 -19.28 4.72 27.43
CA LEU A 924 -18.61 3.43 27.49
C LEU A 924 -19.43 2.29 26.87
N ASP A 925 -18.75 1.34 26.23
CA ASP A 925 -19.28 0.03 25.85
C ASP A 925 -18.78 -1.02 26.85
N LEU A 926 -19.64 -1.37 27.82
CA LEU A 926 -19.36 -2.35 28.88
C LEU A 926 -20.01 -3.71 28.60
N SER A 927 -20.38 -3.98 27.33
CA SER A 927 -21.05 -5.22 26.94
C SER A 927 -20.15 -6.46 26.94
N ASN A 928 -18.83 -6.26 27.06
CA ASN A 928 -17.84 -7.33 27.18
C ASN A 928 -17.58 -7.76 28.64
N TYR A 929 -18.23 -7.11 29.61
CA TYR A 929 -18.09 -7.46 31.02
C TYR A 929 -18.78 -8.81 31.31
N PRO A 930 -18.37 -9.54 32.36
CA PRO A 930 -19.11 -10.71 32.83
C PRO A 930 -20.56 -10.33 33.16
N THR A 931 -21.53 -11.18 32.81
CA THR A 931 -22.97 -10.90 33.02
C THR A 931 -23.36 -10.64 34.47
N LYS A 932 -22.57 -11.14 35.42
CA LYS A 932 -22.73 -10.93 36.87
C LYS A 932 -22.13 -9.60 37.37
N HIS A 933 -21.33 -8.92 36.56
CA HIS A 933 -20.67 -7.68 36.96
C HIS A 933 -21.70 -6.54 37.03
N PRO A 934 -21.70 -5.68 38.08
CA PRO A 934 -22.69 -4.60 38.26
C PRO A 934 -22.84 -3.67 37.04
N ASN A 935 -21.72 -3.34 36.39
CA ASN A 935 -21.70 -2.46 35.21
C ASN A 935 -21.99 -3.16 33.87
N TYR A 936 -22.26 -4.47 33.85
CA TYR A 936 -22.57 -5.15 32.60
C TYR A 936 -23.81 -4.55 31.93
N SER A 937 -23.66 -4.12 30.68
CA SER A 937 -24.77 -3.56 29.91
C SER A 937 -24.60 -3.78 28.41
N ASN A 938 -25.66 -4.28 27.77
CA ASN A 938 -25.70 -4.38 26.31
C ASN A 938 -26.11 -3.07 25.61
N ARG A 939 -26.38 -1.99 26.37
CA ARG A 939 -26.87 -0.70 25.83
C ARG A 939 -26.02 -0.15 24.68
N ASN A 940 -24.70 -0.21 24.84
CA ASN A 940 -23.73 0.37 23.89
C ASN A 940 -22.95 -0.69 23.08
N LYS A 941 -23.41 -1.95 23.05
CA LYS A 941 -22.71 -3.07 22.42
C LYS A 941 -22.35 -2.78 20.96
N LYS A 942 -21.04 -2.64 20.68
CA LYS A 942 -20.47 -2.34 19.35
C LYS A 942 -21.03 -1.05 18.72
N VAL A 943 -21.60 -0.14 19.51
CA VAL A 943 -22.04 1.16 19.00
C VAL A 943 -20.81 1.98 18.59
N ILE A 944 -20.82 2.48 17.36
CA ILE A 944 -19.68 3.21 16.79
C ILE A 944 -19.39 4.49 17.60
N GLY A 945 -18.11 4.76 17.87
CA GLY A 945 -17.67 5.94 18.62
C GLY A 945 -17.75 5.81 20.15
N LYS A 946 -18.29 4.72 20.71
CA LYS A 946 -18.21 4.44 22.16
C LYS A 946 -16.88 3.78 22.52
N PHE A 947 -16.43 3.95 23.77
CA PHE A 947 -15.16 3.41 24.23
C PHE A 947 -15.38 2.12 25.02
N LYS A 948 -14.87 1.00 24.51
CA LYS A 948 -14.86 -0.27 25.24
C LYS A 948 -13.67 -0.35 26.17
N ASP A 949 -13.86 -0.95 27.33
CA ASP A 949 -12.77 -1.32 28.21
C ASP A 949 -12.17 -2.67 27.77
N GLU A 950 -10.94 -2.65 27.28
CA GLU A 950 -10.23 -3.82 26.76
C GLU A 950 -9.88 -4.84 27.85
N ALA A 951 -9.83 -4.43 29.12
CA ALA A 951 -9.62 -5.36 30.23
C ALA A 951 -10.89 -6.14 30.61
N ALA A 952 -12.05 -5.79 30.03
CA ALA A 952 -13.33 -6.45 30.27
C ALA A 952 -13.71 -6.55 31.76
N GLY A 953 -13.41 -5.48 32.51
CA GLY A 953 -13.66 -5.41 33.95
C GLY A 953 -12.55 -6.02 34.82
N LYS A 954 -11.56 -6.70 34.24
CA LYS A 954 -10.39 -7.18 34.99
C LYS A 954 -9.46 -6.03 35.39
N ILE A 955 -8.77 -6.19 36.51
CA ILE A 955 -7.89 -5.15 37.05
C ILE A 955 -6.58 -5.15 36.28
N ILE A 956 -6.16 -4.00 35.76
CA ILE A 956 -4.82 -3.82 35.20
C ILE A 956 -3.87 -3.49 36.36
N THR A 957 -2.90 -4.35 36.62
CA THR A 957 -1.96 -4.18 37.73
C THR A 957 -0.79 -3.26 37.37
N ALA A 958 -0.29 -3.35 36.13
CA ALA A 958 0.83 -2.52 35.69
C ALA A 958 0.84 -2.27 34.17
N PHE A 959 1.44 -1.15 33.78
CA PHE A 959 1.69 -0.73 32.40
C PHE A 959 3.15 -0.34 32.22
N VAL A 960 3.74 -0.71 31.08
CA VAL A 960 5.07 -0.24 30.66
C VAL A 960 5.07 0.12 29.18
N GLY A 961 5.48 1.35 28.86
CA GLY A 961 5.57 1.92 27.52
C GLY A 961 6.99 2.36 27.20
N LEU A 962 7.64 1.67 26.26
CA LEU A 962 9.00 2.02 25.87
C LEU A 962 9.04 3.15 24.84
N ARG A 963 8.17 3.04 23.82
CA ARG A 963 8.01 3.99 22.72
C ARG A 963 6.72 3.72 21.95
N SER A 964 6.35 4.62 21.03
CA SER A 964 5.23 4.43 20.10
C SER A 964 5.17 3.01 19.49
N LYS A 965 4.06 2.29 19.74
CA LYS A 965 3.78 0.90 19.30
C LYS A 965 4.69 -0.17 19.93
N MET A 966 5.21 0.10 21.13
CA MET A 966 6.02 -0.82 21.92
C MET A 966 5.68 -0.68 23.42
N TYR A 967 4.82 -1.56 23.93
CA TYR A 967 4.33 -1.53 25.30
C TYR A 967 3.85 -2.90 25.78
N ALA A 968 3.73 -3.07 27.10
CA ALA A 968 3.12 -4.22 27.73
C ALA A 968 2.15 -3.81 28.87
N ILE A 969 1.12 -4.61 29.09
CA ILE A 969 0.11 -4.45 30.14
C ILE A 969 0.02 -5.78 30.90
N ARG A 970 0.06 -5.71 32.23
CA ARG A 970 -0.18 -6.84 33.12
C ARG A 970 -1.59 -6.72 33.71
N ILE A 971 -2.40 -7.75 33.52
CA ILE A 971 -3.77 -7.85 34.01
C ILE A 971 -3.80 -8.90 35.12
N ASP A 972 -4.69 -8.72 36.09
CA ASP A 972 -5.01 -9.70 37.12
C ASP A 972 -5.34 -11.08 36.48
N ASP A 973 -4.94 -12.18 37.12
CA ASP A 973 -4.80 -13.55 36.56
C ASP A 973 -3.52 -13.82 35.70
N ASP A 974 -2.42 -13.07 35.90
CA ASP A 974 -1.13 -13.22 35.18
C ASP A 974 -1.23 -13.09 33.64
N HIS A 975 -2.32 -12.52 33.12
CA HIS A 975 -2.45 -12.29 31.69
C HIS A 975 -1.65 -11.07 31.25
N ILE A 976 -0.73 -11.25 30.30
CA ILE A 976 0.15 -10.17 29.80
C ILE A 976 -0.17 -9.85 28.34
N LEU A 977 -0.65 -8.63 28.09
CA LEU A 977 -0.82 -8.10 26.75
C LEU A 977 0.47 -7.40 26.30
N LYS A 978 1.13 -7.96 25.28
CA LYS A 978 2.41 -7.46 24.75
C LYS A 978 2.23 -6.90 23.34
N LYS A 979 2.83 -5.73 23.05
CA LYS A 979 2.92 -5.15 21.71
C LYS A 979 4.34 -4.68 21.44
N ALA A 980 4.97 -5.20 20.37
CA ALA A 980 6.25 -4.70 19.87
C ALA A 980 6.24 -4.68 18.34
N LYS A 981 6.12 -3.49 17.75
CA LYS A 981 6.07 -3.36 16.28
C LYS A 981 7.36 -3.87 15.63
N GLY A 982 7.21 -4.85 14.73
CA GLY A 982 8.30 -5.45 13.97
C GLY A 982 8.87 -6.73 14.60
N VAL A 983 8.37 -7.15 15.77
CA VAL A 983 8.67 -8.44 16.39
C VAL A 983 7.65 -9.48 15.94
N LYS A 984 8.10 -10.70 15.61
CA LYS A 984 7.20 -11.79 15.22
C LYS A 984 6.31 -12.19 16.40
N LYS A 985 5.04 -12.52 16.14
CA LYS A 985 4.06 -12.87 17.19
C LYS A 985 4.50 -14.07 18.04
N SER A 986 5.13 -15.09 17.43
CA SER A 986 5.65 -16.27 18.14
C SER A 986 6.75 -15.88 19.13
N VAL A 987 7.72 -15.07 18.70
CA VAL A 987 8.82 -14.57 19.53
C VAL A 987 8.29 -13.70 20.66
N LEU A 988 7.35 -12.80 20.37
CA LEU A 988 6.72 -11.96 21.40
C LEU A 988 5.95 -12.78 22.45
N LYS A 989 5.34 -13.91 22.05
CA LYS A 989 4.60 -14.79 22.96
C LYS A 989 5.55 -15.53 23.90
N LYS A 990 6.65 -16.08 23.37
CA LYS A 990 7.52 -17.05 24.08
C LYS A 990 8.77 -16.46 24.72
N ALA A 991 9.47 -15.58 24.02
CA ALA A 991 10.83 -15.17 24.39
C ALA A 991 10.90 -13.78 25.04
N ILE A 992 9.77 -13.08 25.17
CA ILE A 992 9.70 -11.73 25.74
C ILE A 992 8.63 -11.73 26.83
N THR A 993 9.02 -11.37 28.04
CA THR A 993 8.19 -11.26 29.25
C THR A 993 7.78 -9.80 29.49
N PHE A 994 6.96 -9.54 30.52
CA PHE A 994 6.69 -8.17 30.97
C PHE A 994 7.94 -7.53 31.59
N ASP A 995 8.68 -8.32 32.38
CA ASP A 995 9.90 -7.86 33.06
C ASP A 995 10.99 -7.47 32.07
N ASP A 996 11.05 -8.07 30.89
CA ASP A 996 11.93 -7.63 29.81
C ASP A 996 11.65 -6.17 29.38
N TYR A 997 10.38 -5.73 29.37
CA TYR A 997 10.05 -4.33 29.08
C TYR A 997 10.49 -3.41 30.23
N VAL A 998 10.29 -3.82 31.47
CA VAL A 998 10.68 -3.06 32.66
C VAL A 998 12.21 -2.96 32.73
N ALA A 999 12.93 -4.08 32.55
CA ALA A 999 14.39 -4.12 32.50
C ALA A 999 14.92 -3.23 31.36
N CYS A 1000 14.33 -3.30 30.17
CA CYS A 1000 14.69 -2.43 29.04
C CYS A 1000 14.50 -0.95 29.37
N LEU A 1001 13.43 -0.59 30.10
CA LEU A 1001 13.17 0.78 30.55
C LEU A 1001 14.21 1.25 31.58
N ILE A 1002 14.44 0.47 32.64
CA ILE A 1002 15.31 0.83 33.77
C ILE A 1002 16.78 0.84 33.37
N THR A 1003 17.25 -0.20 32.69
CA THR A 1003 18.65 -0.34 32.27
C THR A 1003 19.00 0.52 31.05
N ASN A 1004 17.98 1.13 30.42
CA ASN A 1004 18.09 1.86 29.16
C ASN A 1004 18.84 1.08 28.06
N SER A 1005 18.72 -0.25 28.07
CA SER A 1005 19.44 -1.17 27.18
C SER A 1005 18.49 -1.97 26.28
N PRO A 1006 18.77 -2.08 24.96
CA PRO A 1006 17.88 -2.79 24.04
C PRO A 1006 18.00 -4.32 24.15
N ILE A 1007 16.87 -5.02 24.09
CA ILE A 1007 16.79 -6.49 24.12
C ILE A 1007 16.69 -7.05 22.71
N ARG A 1008 17.31 -8.21 22.46
CA ARG A 1008 17.42 -8.86 21.14
C ARG A 1008 16.88 -10.28 21.19
N ASN A 1009 16.26 -10.72 20.10
CA ASN A 1009 15.84 -12.12 19.93
C ASN A 1009 16.04 -12.57 18.48
N GLU A 1010 16.24 -13.86 18.32
CA GLU A 1010 16.24 -14.56 17.04
C GLU A 1010 14.82 -14.69 16.49
N MET A 1011 14.70 -14.52 15.17
CA MET A 1011 13.43 -14.60 14.46
C MET A 1011 13.62 -15.36 13.14
N PRO A 1012 13.01 -16.53 12.98
CA PRO A 1012 12.97 -17.23 11.70
C PRO A 1012 11.92 -16.62 10.78
N MET A 1013 12.27 -16.37 9.52
CA MET A 1013 11.39 -15.75 8.52
C MET A 1013 11.75 -16.15 7.09
N PHE A 1014 10.79 -16.02 6.17
CA PHE A 1014 11.06 -16.16 4.74
C PHE A 1014 11.69 -14.89 4.15
N ARG A 1015 12.65 -15.08 3.26
CA ARG A 1015 13.24 -14.00 2.45
C ARG A 1015 13.43 -14.49 1.02
N SER A 1016 13.02 -13.67 0.06
CA SER A 1016 13.34 -13.92 -1.35
C SER A 1016 14.52 -13.07 -1.82
N ILE A 1017 15.35 -13.64 -2.69
CA ILE A 1017 16.41 -12.93 -3.40
C ILE A 1017 16.37 -13.40 -4.86
N LYS A 1018 16.09 -12.49 -5.80
CA LYS A 1018 15.88 -12.81 -7.22
C LYS A 1018 14.84 -13.93 -7.43
N HIS A 1019 13.79 -13.93 -6.61
CA HIS A 1019 12.78 -14.98 -6.60
C HIS A 1019 13.29 -16.40 -6.20
N ASP A 1020 14.50 -16.53 -5.65
CA ASP A 1020 14.84 -17.71 -4.85
C ASP A 1020 14.35 -17.49 -3.42
N VAL A 1021 13.66 -18.48 -2.86
CA VAL A 1021 13.04 -18.40 -1.55
C VAL A 1021 13.90 -19.12 -0.52
N PHE A 1022 14.22 -18.41 0.56
CA PHE A 1022 15.01 -18.93 1.66
C PHE A 1022 14.26 -18.84 2.98
N THR A 1023 14.42 -19.85 3.82
CA THR A 1023 14.23 -19.69 5.26
C THR A 1023 15.49 -19.05 5.82
N ILE A 1024 15.33 -17.93 6.54
CA ILE A 1024 16.42 -17.22 7.20
C ILE A 1024 16.16 -17.09 8.69
N GLU A 1025 17.23 -17.13 9.46
CA GLU A 1025 17.25 -16.80 10.88
C GLU A 1025 17.87 -15.41 11.06
N GLN A 1026 17.15 -14.50 11.69
CA GLN A 1026 17.61 -13.13 11.94
C GLN A 1026 17.57 -12.78 13.42
N ASN A 1027 18.71 -12.39 13.98
CA ASN A 1027 18.79 -11.79 15.31
C ASN A 1027 18.68 -10.26 15.23
N LYS A 1028 17.63 -9.68 15.82
CA LYS A 1028 17.31 -8.24 15.76
C LYS A 1028 16.89 -7.68 17.11
N VAL A 1029 16.89 -6.34 17.25
CA VAL A 1029 16.40 -5.70 18.47
C VAL A 1029 14.89 -5.85 18.52
N SER A 1030 14.42 -6.45 19.60
CA SER A 1030 13.01 -6.66 19.89
C SER A 1030 12.43 -5.52 20.70
N LEU A 1031 13.16 -5.04 21.71
CA LEU A 1031 12.75 -3.95 22.60
C LEU A 1031 13.79 -2.82 22.61
N CYS A 1032 13.33 -1.57 22.57
CA CYS A 1032 14.18 -0.38 22.50
C CYS A 1032 13.61 0.73 23.40
N PRO A 1033 14.39 1.25 24.35
CA PRO A 1033 13.92 2.27 25.30
C PRO A 1033 14.00 3.70 24.76
N LEU A 1034 14.48 3.90 23.53
CA LEU A 1034 14.58 5.24 22.95
C LEU A 1034 13.23 5.69 22.40
N ASP A 1035 12.60 6.65 23.09
CA ASP A 1035 11.49 7.46 22.59
C ASP A 1035 11.91 8.92 22.46
N ASN A 1036 11.71 9.49 21.27
CA ASN A 1036 12.07 10.86 20.94
C ASN A 1036 10.87 11.65 20.40
N LYS A 1037 9.63 11.17 20.62
CA LYS A 1037 8.43 11.96 20.35
C LYS A 1037 8.12 12.95 21.46
N ARG A 1038 8.66 12.73 22.66
CA ARG A 1038 8.49 13.52 23.86
C ARG A 1038 9.82 13.62 24.60
N LEU A 1039 9.96 14.61 25.48
CA LEU A 1039 11.12 14.76 26.36
C LEU A 1039 10.94 13.81 27.54
N VAL A 1040 11.80 12.80 27.67
CA VAL A 1040 11.84 11.91 28.84
C VAL A 1040 12.61 12.62 29.96
N LEU A 1041 12.05 12.65 31.17
CA LEU A 1041 12.68 13.28 32.33
C LEU A 1041 13.73 12.37 32.99
N GLU A 1042 14.48 12.89 33.96
CA GLU A 1042 15.58 12.17 34.64
C GLU A 1042 15.12 10.90 35.36
N ASP A 1043 13.86 10.84 35.80
CA ASP A 1043 13.26 9.65 36.39
C ASP A 1043 13.11 8.48 35.38
N GLY A 1044 13.32 8.74 34.08
CA GLY A 1044 13.19 7.75 33.01
C GLY A 1044 11.74 7.37 32.68
N VAL A 1045 10.77 7.87 33.44
CA VAL A 1045 9.36 7.43 33.43
C VAL A 1045 8.41 8.55 33.02
N SER A 1046 8.60 9.75 33.57
CA SER A 1046 7.78 10.92 33.27
C SER A 1046 8.21 11.57 31.96
N THR A 1047 7.25 12.14 31.22
CA THR A 1047 7.57 12.80 29.95
C THR A 1047 6.82 14.12 29.78
N LYS A 1048 7.48 15.08 29.11
CA LYS A 1048 6.88 16.35 28.69
C LYS A 1048 6.76 16.40 27.17
N ALA A 1049 5.72 17.07 26.68
CA ALA A 1049 5.61 17.37 25.25
C ALA A 1049 6.80 18.22 24.80
N LEU A 1050 7.16 18.14 23.51
CA LEU A 1050 8.19 19.04 22.97
C LEU A 1050 7.69 20.50 23.04
N GLU A 1051 8.62 21.43 23.28
CA GLU A 1051 8.35 22.86 23.48
C GLU A 1051 7.49 23.18 24.71
N TYR A 1052 7.50 22.27 25.70
CA TYR A 1052 6.93 22.54 27.00
C TYR A 1052 7.78 23.58 27.74
N TYR A 1053 7.25 24.79 27.86
CA TYR A 1053 7.74 25.83 28.77
C TYR A 1053 6.97 25.79 30.08
N THR A 1054 7.70 25.86 31.19
CA THR A 1054 7.17 26.04 32.56
C THR A 1054 6.89 27.50 32.84
#